data_AF-M7SAW5-F1
#
_entry.id   AF-M7SAW5-F1
#
_cell.length_a   1.000
_cell.length_b   1.000
_cell.length_c   1.000
_cell.angle_alpha   90.00
_cell.angle_beta   90.00
_cell.angle_gamma   90.00
#
_symmetry.space_group_name_H-M   'P 1'
#
loop_
_entity.id
_entity.type
_entity.pdbx_description
1 polymer ?
#
loop_
_entity_poly.entity_id
_entity_poly.type
_entity_poly.pdbx_seq_one_letter_code
_entity_poly.pdbx_strand_id
1 'polypeptide(L)'
;MANSRANSPPSMPADPQVLVLPTQKPMIVGIYGIPGCGKSYLLTQLKCEFNAIGFKFYEGSEKIGSLVPGGLRAFQKLDESAKNQWRQQAMDSIANECATAEIGGTVGVIVGHFMFWDEGEETARVAWTQSDAEKYTHIIYLNIDPAIVSTRRLEDVKRKRQLASVKHLGKWQEAERTQLRQICRENGILFFSLAFSEPEVLGTVSELLRDFQRHTEEWNLSRAKNDLDHWVKGQNWHTILVFDADRTLTAEDTGRLFWQAASKRHPKVANDSVLRELFSGPLGYTYTAFRQAVLLYEEIFSVDEFDQLCEEVASAVLVRHEFHWLLQQVKEQQGVGAVAITCGLQRIWDMIFQKELMADTVRIIGGGRIGDIYVITPEVKASLVLHLRTAHKLYVWAFGDSPMDLPMLSQADEAIVVAGEPELRSKSMDSALLKAIDGGGLRARQVLIPCDTPSFLDTNILPSVDLFNQEFVNSAIFPPPYNTSPSFKMLHATRRSSAKLLATHMRDATVTGPSLRAAHRNAGWYLATEFLAEAIGLENYPVTHVQGTSTSGYRLYKEEKTLIVPLMRGGEPMAFGVNQVFPLARFVHASRPEDVTIHHLQSIHNVILVDSVVNSGRSVVEFAQHVRNLRPTTHVIVVTGVVQKQSISEGGLIHEYGRGAELELIALRISENKFIGRGGTDTGNRLFNTTNLV
;
A
#
# COMPACT_ATOMS: atom_id res chain seq x y z
N MET A 1 -39.45 -14.88 -48.73
CA MET A 1 -38.73 -16.18 -48.69
C MET A 1 -37.49 -15.94 -47.82
N ALA A 2 -37.56 -16.08 -46.49
CA ALA A 2 -37.61 -17.32 -45.69
C ALA A 2 -36.27 -18.07 -45.65
N ASN A 3 -35.84 -18.38 -44.42
CA ASN A 3 -34.78 -19.28 -43.93
C ASN A 3 -33.36 -18.68 -43.79
N SER A 4 -32.61 -18.85 -42.69
CA SER A 4 -32.84 -19.57 -41.43
C SER A 4 -31.85 -19.06 -40.37
N ARG A 5 -32.33 -18.59 -39.22
CA ARG A 5 -31.50 -18.39 -38.02
C ARG A 5 -31.54 -19.69 -37.21
N ALA A 6 -30.39 -20.35 -37.09
CA ALA A 6 -30.21 -21.47 -36.20
C ALA A 6 -30.09 -20.96 -34.76
N ASN A 7 -30.97 -21.44 -33.89
CA ASN A 7 -30.91 -21.24 -32.44
C ASN A 7 -29.77 -22.08 -31.85
N SER A 8 -28.74 -21.43 -31.30
CA SER A 8 -27.77 -22.06 -30.39
C SER A 8 -28.38 -22.15 -28.98
N PRO A 9 -28.23 -23.29 -28.27
CA PRO A 9 -28.81 -23.49 -26.94
C PRO A 9 -28.07 -22.66 -25.87
N PRO A 10 -28.72 -22.35 -24.73
CA PRO A 10 -28.11 -21.57 -23.66
C PRO A 10 -26.95 -22.34 -23.02
N SER A 11 -25.79 -21.68 -22.92
CA SER A 11 -24.61 -22.18 -22.24
C SER A 11 -24.90 -22.40 -20.75
N MET A 12 -24.75 -23.65 -20.29
CA MET A 12 -24.74 -24.03 -18.89
C MET A 12 -23.62 -23.30 -18.13
N PRO A 13 -23.80 -22.97 -16.84
CA PRO A 13 -22.78 -22.28 -16.06
C PRO A 13 -21.54 -23.17 -15.92
N ALA A 14 -20.37 -22.59 -16.17
CA ALA A 14 -19.08 -23.26 -16.01
C ALA A 14 -18.92 -23.75 -14.55
N ASP A 15 -18.52 -25.01 -14.42
CA ASP A 15 -18.05 -25.57 -13.15
C ASP A 15 -16.97 -24.65 -12.53
N PRO A 16 -16.91 -24.54 -11.19
CA PRO A 16 -15.91 -23.74 -10.53
C PRO A 16 -14.53 -24.25 -10.93
N GLN A 17 -13.81 -23.45 -11.71
CA GLN A 17 -12.41 -23.66 -11.99
C GLN A 17 -11.69 -23.77 -10.65
N VAL A 18 -11.24 -24.98 -10.35
CA VAL A 18 -10.27 -25.23 -9.28
C VAL A 18 -9.12 -24.28 -9.56
N LEU A 19 -8.97 -23.27 -8.70
CA LEU A 19 -7.81 -22.40 -8.66
C LEU A 19 -6.59 -23.28 -8.45
N VAL A 20 -5.93 -23.67 -9.55
CA VAL A 20 -4.60 -24.26 -9.50
C VAL A 20 -3.69 -23.13 -9.05
N LEU A 21 -3.33 -23.15 -7.76
CA LEU A 21 -2.30 -22.27 -7.21
C LEU A 21 -1.04 -22.42 -8.08
N PRO A 22 -0.40 -21.32 -8.52
CA PRO A 22 0.82 -21.42 -9.32
C PRO A 22 1.86 -22.20 -8.51
N THR A 23 2.35 -23.30 -9.08
CA THR A 23 3.43 -24.10 -8.49
C THR A 23 4.67 -23.24 -8.39
N GLN A 24 5.10 -22.94 -7.16
CA GLN A 24 6.29 -22.15 -6.89
C GLN A 24 7.53 -22.82 -7.53
N LYS A 25 8.31 -22.06 -8.31
CA LYS A 25 9.55 -22.54 -8.92
C LYS A 25 10.49 -23.06 -7.82
N PRO A 26 11.08 -24.26 -7.95
CA PRO A 26 12.01 -24.77 -6.95
C PRO A 26 13.22 -23.84 -6.82
N MET A 27 13.72 -23.68 -5.60
CA MET A 27 14.88 -22.84 -5.35
C MET A 27 16.17 -23.56 -5.75
N ILE A 28 16.91 -22.96 -6.68
CA ILE A 28 18.15 -23.55 -7.19
C ILE A 28 19.26 -22.49 -7.16
N VAL A 29 20.30 -22.78 -6.40
CA VAL A 29 21.44 -21.91 -6.14
C VAL A 29 22.68 -22.49 -6.83
N GLY A 30 23.29 -21.74 -7.74
CA GLY A 30 24.56 -22.11 -8.35
C GLY A 30 25.74 -21.48 -7.61
N ILE A 31 26.77 -22.26 -7.28
CA ILE A 31 28.05 -21.76 -6.78
C ILE A 31 29.07 -21.83 -7.91
N TYR A 32 29.50 -20.66 -8.37
CA TYR A 32 30.39 -20.47 -9.52
C TYR A 32 31.72 -19.84 -9.12
N GLY A 33 32.66 -19.81 -10.07
CA GLY A 33 34.02 -19.34 -9.87
C GLY A 33 35.02 -20.16 -10.69
N ILE A 34 36.18 -19.58 -10.95
CA ILE A 34 37.20 -20.22 -11.78
C ILE A 34 37.74 -21.54 -11.17
N PRO A 35 38.27 -22.49 -11.98
CA PRO A 35 38.85 -23.72 -11.44
C PRO A 35 39.97 -23.45 -10.42
N GLY A 36 39.86 -24.07 -9.24
CA GLY A 36 40.79 -23.86 -8.11
C GLY A 36 40.29 -22.93 -7.01
N CYS A 37 39.15 -22.25 -7.21
CA CYS A 37 38.58 -21.35 -6.18
C CYS A 37 37.98 -22.05 -4.95
N GLY A 38 37.74 -23.38 -5.00
CA GLY A 38 37.29 -24.15 -3.84
C GLY A 38 35.84 -24.65 -3.87
N LYS A 39 35.10 -24.48 -4.99
CA LYS A 39 33.69 -24.92 -5.14
C LYS A 39 33.37 -26.31 -4.57
N SER A 40 34.03 -27.36 -5.05
CA SER A 40 33.75 -28.73 -4.60
C SER A 40 34.08 -28.95 -3.12
N TYR A 41 35.10 -28.25 -2.60
CA TYR A 41 35.46 -28.29 -1.18
C TYR A 41 34.37 -27.65 -0.32
N LEU A 42 33.92 -26.45 -0.70
CA LEU A 42 32.81 -25.76 -0.06
C LEU A 42 31.53 -26.61 -0.10
N LEU A 43 31.23 -27.25 -1.23
CA LEU A 43 30.07 -28.14 -1.35
C LEU A 43 30.13 -29.30 -0.34
N THR A 44 31.32 -29.90 -0.13
CA THR A 44 31.50 -30.94 0.89
C THR A 44 31.26 -30.40 2.30
N GLN A 45 31.76 -29.20 2.61
CA GLN A 45 31.55 -28.58 3.93
C GLN A 45 30.07 -28.27 4.17
N LEU A 46 29.36 -27.72 3.17
CA LEU A 46 27.93 -27.44 3.24
C LEU A 46 27.10 -28.73 3.44
N LYS A 47 27.47 -29.83 2.78
CA LYS A 47 26.85 -31.15 3.00
C LYS A 47 26.95 -31.58 4.48
N CYS A 48 28.09 -31.34 5.12
CA CYS A 48 28.30 -31.65 6.54
C CYS A 48 27.52 -30.70 7.47
N GLU A 49 27.43 -29.41 7.14
CA GLU A 49 26.74 -28.43 7.99
C GLU A 49 25.21 -28.61 7.99
N PHE A 50 24.61 -28.84 6.83
CA PHE A 50 23.14 -28.89 6.69
C PHE A 50 22.54 -30.28 6.89
N ASN A 51 23.35 -31.36 6.94
CA ASN A 51 22.89 -32.74 7.13
C ASN A 51 21.68 -33.16 6.26
N ALA A 52 21.57 -32.59 5.05
CA ALA A 52 20.47 -32.79 4.09
C ALA A 52 19.05 -32.40 4.55
N ILE A 53 18.90 -31.63 5.64
CA ILE A 53 17.57 -31.12 6.05
C ILE A 53 17.23 -29.90 5.19
N GLY A 54 16.31 -30.07 4.23
CA GLY A 54 15.83 -28.99 3.36
C GLY A 54 16.80 -28.54 2.25
N PHE A 55 17.95 -29.20 2.10
CA PHE A 55 18.95 -28.92 1.06
C PHE A 55 19.41 -30.21 0.35
N LYS A 56 19.58 -30.13 -0.98
CA LYS A 56 20.25 -31.14 -1.81
C LYS A 56 21.45 -30.51 -2.51
N PHE A 57 22.54 -31.26 -2.56
CA PHE A 57 23.84 -30.76 -3.00
C PHE A 57 24.36 -31.56 -4.19
N TYR A 58 24.61 -30.88 -5.31
CA TYR A 58 24.93 -31.48 -6.60
C TYR A 58 26.29 -31.00 -7.12
N GLU A 59 27.15 -31.94 -7.51
CA GLU A 59 28.31 -31.64 -8.35
C GLU A 59 27.87 -31.79 -9.82
N GLY A 60 27.86 -30.69 -10.59
CA GLY A 60 27.28 -30.68 -11.93
C GLY A 60 27.88 -31.74 -12.88
N SER A 61 29.19 -31.96 -12.79
CA SER A 61 29.87 -33.01 -13.58
C SER A 61 29.48 -34.43 -13.17
N GLU A 62 29.22 -34.68 -11.88
CA GLU A 62 28.77 -35.99 -11.41
C GLU A 62 27.33 -36.26 -11.85
N LYS A 63 26.46 -35.24 -11.77
CA LYS A 63 25.08 -35.35 -12.24
C LYS A 63 25.01 -35.66 -13.73
N ILE A 64 25.75 -34.93 -14.56
CA ILE A 64 25.85 -35.21 -16.00
C ILE A 64 26.37 -36.63 -16.24
N GLY A 65 27.44 -37.03 -15.54
CA GLY A 65 28.02 -38.37 -15.65
C GLY A 65 27.04 -39.48 -15.27
N SER A 66 26.10 -39.23 -14.35
CA SER A 66 25.06 -40.20 -13.96
C SER A 66 23.97 -40.40 -15.03
N LEU A 67 23.76 -39.40 -15.90
CA LEU A 67 22.72 -39.43 -16.94
C LEU A 67 23.25 -39.91 -18.29
N VAL A 68 24.52 -39.63 -18.60
CA VAL A 68 25.13 -39.96 -19.90
C VAL A 68 25.55 -41.43 -19.93
N PRO A 69 25.09 -42.25 -20.91
CA PRO A 69 25.59 -43.59 -21.11
C PRO A 69 27.11 -43.60 -21.36
N GLY A 70 27.86 -44.36 -20.55
CA GLY A 70 29.34 -44.35 -20.57
C GLY A 70 30.00 -43.27 -19.70
N GLY A 71 29.19 -42.52 -18.93
CA GLY A 71 29.64 -41.62 -17.88
C GLY A 71 30.29 -40.32 -18.39
N LEU A 72 30.95 -39.60 -17.48
CA LEU A 72 31.56 -38.30 -17.77
C LEU A 72 32.63 -38.35 -18.88
N ARG A 73 33.33 -39.49 -19.02
CA ARG A 73 34.32 -39.69 -20.10
C ARG A 73 33.68 -39.76 -21.48
N ALA A 74 32.47 -40.31 -21.58
CA ALA A 74 31.72 -40.31 -22.82
C ALA A 74 31.23 -38.89 -23.14
N PHE A 75 30.69 -38.18 -22.14
CA PHE A 75 30.26 -36.79 -22.27
C PHE A 75 31.36 -35.86 -22.82
N GLN A 76 32.59 -35.98 -22.32
CA GLN A 76 33.71 -35.13 -22.75
C GLN A 76 34.06 -35.26 -24.24
N LYS A 77 33.73 -36.40 -24.86
CA LYS A 77 34.01 -36.70 -26.28
C LYS A 77 32.92 -36.22 -27.24
N LEU A 78 31.77 -35.79 -26.71
CA LEU A 78 30.66 -35.28 -27.52
C LEU A 78 31.01 -33.91 -28.12
N ASP A 79 30.31 -33.53 -29.19
CA ASP A 79 30.32 -32.16 -29.68
C ASP A 79 29.56 -31.22 -28.73
N GLU A 80 29.69 -29.90 -28.91
CA GLU A 80 29.08 -28.93 -28.00
C GLU A 80 27.54 -28.91 -28.06
N SER A 81 26.94 -29.28 -29.20
CA SER A 81 25.47 -29.38 -29.32
C SER A 81 24.92 -30.50 -28.43
N ALA A 82 25.51 -31.69 -28.54
CA ALA A 82 25.17 -32.83 -27.71
C ALA A 82 25.51 -32.60 -26.24
N LYS A 83 26.64 -31.95 -25.92
CA LYS A 83 26.95 -31.55 -24.53
C LYS A 83 25.90 -30.62 -23.96
N ASN A 84 25.41 -29.64 -24.74
CA ASN A 84 24.37 -28.72 -24.31
C ASN A 84 23.05 -29.45 -24.01
N GLN A 85 22.66 -30.43 -24.82
CA GLN A 85 21.48 -31.26 -24.54
C GLN A 85 21.59 -31.99 -23.20
N TRP A 86 22.75 -32.60 -22.90
CA TRP A 86 22.95 -33.28 -21.62
C TRP A 86 23.06 -32.33 -20.43
N ARG A 87 23.64 -31.13 -20.61
CA ARG A 87 23.63 -30.06 -19.59
C ARG A 87 22.20 -29.65 -19.24
N GLN A 88 21.34 -29.43 -20.24
CA GLN A 88 19.92 -29.12 -20.04
C GLN A 88 19.21 -30.24 -19.29
N GLN A 89 19.34 -31.49 -19.74
CA GLN A 89 18.72 -32.64 -19.06
C GLN A 89 19.18 -32.81 -17.61
N ALA A 90 20.45 -32.52 -17.31
CA ALA A 90 20.96 -32.55 -15.95
C ALA A 90 20.31 -31.49 -15.07
N MET A 91 20.18 -30.26 -15.57
CA MET A 91 19.53 -29.16 -14.85
C MET A 91 18.03 -29.42 -14.66
N ASP A 92 17.35 -29.94 -15.69
CA ASP A 92 15.95 -30.35 -15.60
C ASP A 92 15.73 -31.46 -14.56
N SER A 93 16.62 -32.46 -14.54
CA SER A 93 16.57 -33.53 -13.54
C SER A 93 16.75 -32.99 -12.12
N ILE A 94 17.68 -32.05 -11.91
CA ILE A 94 17.88 -31.43 -10.59
C ILE A 94 16.64 -30.62 -10.18
N ALA A 95 16.11 -29.80 -11.09
CA ALA A 95 14.92 -29.00 -10.82
C ALA A 95 13.72 -29.88 -10.42
N ASN A 96 13.50 -30.99 -11.14
CA ASN A 96 12.44 -31.95 -10.84
C ASN A 96 12.64 -32.63 -9.47
N GLU A 97 13.88 -32.96 -9.10
CA GLU A 97 14.21 -33.53 -7.79
C GLU A 97 13.99 -32.54 -6.63
N CYS A 98 14.10 -31.24 -6.89
CA CYS A 98 13.91 -30.17 -5.90
C CYS A 98 12.44 -29.72 -5.78
N ALA A 99 11.60 -29.99 -6.78
CA ALA A 99 10.20 -29.56 -6.86
C ALA A 99 9.21 -30.43 -6.03
N THR A 100 9.66 -31.17 -5.02
CA THR A 100 8.83 -32.12 -4.27
C THR A 100 7.68 -31.46 -3.51
N ALA A 101 6.56 -32.19 -3.37
CA ALA A 101 5.28 -31.73 -2.77
C ALA A 101 5.29 -31.49 -1.24
N GLU A 102 6.45 -31.48 -0.58
CA GLU A 102 6.56 -31.07 0.82
C GLU A 102 6.44 -29.55 0.93
N ILE A 103 5.70 -29.07 1.93
CA ILE A 103 5.46 -27.64 2.17
C ILE A 103 6.81 -26.95 2.41
N GLY A 104 7.33 -26.25 1.40
CA GLY A 104 8.59 -25.51 1.43
C GLY A 104 9.62 -25.91 0.35
N GLY A 105 9.44 -27.05 -0.34
CA GLY A 105 10.40 -27.55 -1.34
C GLY A 105 11.80 -27.85 -0.75
N THR A 106 12.71 -28.37 -1.58
CA THR A 106 14.12 -28.58 -1.18
C THR A 106 15.03 -27.67 -1.99
N VAL A 107 15.92 -26.92 -1.34
CA VAL A 107 16.86 -26.04 -2.04
C VAL A 107 17.95 -26.88 -2.71
N GLY A 108 18.09 -26.73 -4.03
CA GLY A 108 19.14 -27.37 -4.81
C GLY A 108 20.38 -26.49 -4.88
N VAL A 109 21.49 -26.93 -4.31
CA VAL A 109 22.79 -26.23 -4.39
C VAL A 109 23.68 -26.97 -5.37
N ILE A 110 24.08 -26.28 -6.45
CA ILE A 110 24.81 -26.87 -7.57
C ILE A 110 26.16 -26.18 -7.69
N VAL A 111 27.25 -26.96 -7.79
CA VAL A 111 28.53 -26.40 -8.25
C VAL A 111 28.75 -26.73 -9.72
N GLY A 112 29.18 -25.73 -10.48
CA GLY A 112 29.36 -25.84 -11.92
C GLY A 112 30.52 -25.00 -12.46
N HIS A 113 30.69 -25.04 -13.77
CA HIS A 113 31.62 -24.20 -14.51
C HIS A 113 30.82 -23.36 -15.50
N PHE A 114 30.99 -22.04 -15.45
CA PHE A 114 30.31 -21.15 -16.40
C PHE A 114 31.06 -21.08 -17.72
N MET A 115 32.39 -21.09 -17.68
CA MET A 115 33.22 -21.08 -18.88
C MET A 115 34.49 -21.90 -18.69
N PHE A 116 35.11 -22.25 -19.81
CA PHE A 116 36.44 -22.86 -19.89
C PHE A 116 37.34 -21.95 -20.73
N TRP A 117 38.47 -21.53 -20.17
CA TRP A 117 39.38 -20.63 -20.86
C TRP A 117 40.85 -20.96 -20.53
N ASP A 118 41.47 -21.77 -21.39
CA ASP A 118 42.87 -22.14 -21.21
C ASP A 118 43.80 -20.98 -21.64
N GLU A 119 44.96 -20.87 -21.00
CA GLU A 119 45.90 -19.78 -21.30
C GLU A 119 46.50 -19.97 -22.70
N GLY A 120 46.30 -18.98 -23.57
CA GLY A 120 46.68 -19.05 -24.98
C GLY A 120 45.50 -19.22 -25.95
N GLU A 121 44.29 -19.55 -25.44
CA GLU A 121 43.07 -19.48 -26.25
C GLU A 121 42.59 -18.03 -26.40
N GLU A 122 42.26 -17.62 -27.62
CA GLU A 122 41.75 -16.26 -27.91
C GLU A 122 40.36 -16.02 -27.29
N THR A 123 39.51 -17.06 -27.23
CA THR A 123 38.12 -16.96 -26.80
C THR A 123 37.78 -18.01 -25.75
N ALA A 124 37.10 -17.58 -24.68
CA ALA A 124 36.53 -18.49 -23.68
C ALA A 124 35.34 -19.28 -24.24
N ARG A 125 35.22 -20.55 -23.86
CA ARG A 125 34.09 -21.41 -24.19
C ARG A 125 33.05 -21.37 -23.08
N VAL A 126 31.90 -20.74 -23.33
CA VAL A 126 30.81 -20.61 -22.36
C VAL A 126 30.01 -21.93 -22.29
N ALA A 127 29.76 -22.37 -21.06
CA ALA A 127 28.99 -23.57 -20.70
C ALA A 127 27.73 -23.17 -19.92
N TRP A 128 26.92 -22.30 -20.53
CA TRP A 128 25.64 -21.83 -20.00
C TRP A 128 24.53 -22.16 -21.01
N THR A 129 23.46 -22.77 -20.55
CA THR A 129 22.34 -23.22 -21.37
C THR A 129 21.06 -22.45 -21.07
N GLN A 130 20.07 -22.55 -21.96
CA GLN A 130 18.75 -21.99 -21.73
C GLN A 130 18.09 -22.53 -20.45
N SER A 131 18.27 -23.83 -20.16
CA SER A 131 17.76 -24.42 -18.92
C SER A 131 18.42 -23.81 -17.68
N ASP A 132 19.68 -23.39 -17.75
CA ASP A 132 20.34 -22.72 -16.62
C ASP A 132 19.67 -21.38 -16.35
N ALA A 133 19.47 -20.57 -17.40
CA ALA A 133 18.77 -19.29 -17.34
C ALA A 133 17.35 -19.41 -16.77
N GLU A 134 16.61 -20.46 -17.16
CA GLU A 134 15.23 -20.66 -16.72
C GLU A 134 15.10 -21.25 -15.32
N LYS A 135 16.07 -22.06 -14.86
CA LYS A 135 15.93 -22.86 -13.63
C LYS A 135 16.69 -22.30 -12.44
N TYR A 136 17.85 -21.67 -12.63
CA TYR A 136 18.53 -21.00 -11.51
C TYR A 136 17.65 -19.88 -10.93
N THR A 137 17.72 -19.71 -9.62
CA THR A 137 17.11 -18.57 -8.91
C THR A 137 18.18 -17.68 -8.30
N HIS A 138 19.32 -18.26 -7.90
CA HIS A 138 20.44 -17.52 -7.33
C HIS A 138 21.78 -18.05 -7.85
N ILE A 139 22.78 -17.17 -7.90
CA ILE A 139 24.18 -17.47 -8.20
C ILE A 139 25.07 -16.81 -7.16
N ILE A 140 25.89 -17.63 -6.50
CA ILE A 140 26.97 -17.19 -5.63
C ILE A 140 28.29 -17.37 -6.39
N TYR A 141 29.00 -16.29 -6.64
CA TYR A 141 30.29 -16.30 -7.32
C TYR A 141 31.45 -16.21 -6.33
N LEU A 142 32.35 -17.19 -6.33
CA LEU A 142 33.54 -17.20 -5.47
C LEU A 142 34.67 -16.37 -6.12
N ASN A 143 34.76 -15.09 -5.74
CA ASN A 143 35.73 -14.12 -6.22
C ASN A 143 37.04 -14.16 -5.42
N ILE A 144 37.72 -15.31 -5.47
CA ILE A 144 38.97 -15.57 -4.74
C ILE A 144 40.17 -14.92 -5.44
N ASP A 145 41.09 -14.31 -4.69
CA ASP A 145 42.33 -13.75 -5.24
C ASP A 145 43.00 -14.73 -6.23
N PRO A 146 43.24 -14.33 -7.49
CA PRO A 146 43.90 -15.16 -8.50
C PRO A 146 45.24 -15.77 -8.06
N ALA A 147 45.99 -15.11 -7.17
CA ALA A 147 47.23 -15.63 -6.60
C ALA A 147 46.95 -16.84 -5.69
N ILE A 148 45.92 -16.75 -4.83
CA ILE A 148 45.49 -17.87 -3.98
C ILE A 148 44.98 -19.03 -4.86
N VAL A 149 44.19 -18.73 -5.89
CA VAL A 149 43.73 -19.75 -6.84
C VAL A 149 44.91 -20.45 -7.53
N SER A 150 45.92 -19.68 -7.95
CA SER A 150 47.13 -20.22 -8.56
C SER A 150 47.85 -21.19 -7.61
N THR A 151 48.09 -20.80 -6.36
CA THR A 151 48.71 -21.67 -5.34
C THR A 151 47.91 -22.95 -5.12
N ARG A 152 46.59 -22.85 -4.91
CA ARG A 152 45.71 -24.01 -4.73
C ARG A 152 45.72 -24.95 -5.94
N ARG A 153 45.84 -24.43 -7.16
CA ARG A 153 45.93 -25.26 -8.38
C ARG A 153 47.26 -26.02 -8.46
N LEU A 154 48.36 -25.42 -8.02
CA LEU A 154 49.68 -26.06 -7.99
C LEU A 154 49.76 -27.17 -6.94
N GLU A 155 49.12 -26.96 -5.79
CA GLU A 155 49.14 -27.90 -4.66
C GLU A 155 48.10 -29.03 -4.78
N ASP A 156 47.14 -28.94 -5.71
CA ASP A 156 46.10 -29.96 -5.88
C ASP A 156 46.66 -31.24 -6.53
N VAL A 157 47.01 -32.20 -5.68
CA VAL A 157 47.48 -33.54 -6.07
C VAL A 157 46.36 -34.44 -6.63
N LYS A 158 45.08 -34.10 -6.42
CA LYS A 158 43.93 -34.92 -6.83
C LYS A 158 43.47 -34.62 -8.25
N ARG A 159 43.56 -33.37 -8.70
CA ARG A 159 43.10 -32.93 -10.04
C ARG A 159 44.25 -32.30 -10.82
N LYS A 160 44.68 -32.96 -11.91
CA LYS A 160 45.63 -32.38 -12.86
C LYS A 160 44.96 -31.24 -13.64
N ARG A 161 45.47 -30.02 -13.49
CA ARG A 161 45.02 -28.83 -14.24
C ARG A 161 46.17 -28.26 -15.06
N GLN A 162 45.87 -27.64 -16.19
CA GLN A 162 46.88 -26.89 -16.93
C GLN A 162 47.42 -25.74 -16.07
N LEU A 163 48.71 -25.42 -16.25
CA LEU A 163 49.31 -24.25 -15.62
C LEU A 163 48.70 -22.99 -16.24
N ALA A 164 48.36 -22.03 -15.40
CA ALA A 164 47.82 -20.74 -15.84
C ALA A 164 48.47 -19.64 -14.99
N SER A 165 48.90 -18.56 -15.63
CA SER A 165 49.47 -17.41 -14.95
C SER A 165 48.42 -16.71 -14.08
N VAL A 166 48.86 -16.10 -12.96
CA VAL A 166 47.99 -15.27 -12.10
C VAL A 166 47.27 -14.18 -12.91
N LYS A 167 47.95 -13.62 -13.92
CA LYS A 167 47.39 -12.62 -14.84
C LYS A 167 46.23 -13.19 -15.67
N HIS A 168 46.39 -14.39 -16.23
CA HIS A 168 45.32 -15.06 -16.98
C HIS A 168 44.15 -15.44 -16.07
N LEU A 169 44.42 -15.94 -14.87
CA LEU A 169 43.39 -16.26 -13.87
C LEU A 169 42.56 -15.02 -13.50
N GLY A 170 43.20 -13.86 -13.32
CA GLY A 170 42.51 -12.59 -13.09
C GLY A 170 41.63 -12.17 -14.27
N LYS A 171 42.12 -12.29 -15.51
CA LYS A 171 41.32 -12.02 -16.72
C LYS A 171 40.11 -12.95 -16.82
N TRP A 172 40.31 -14.25 -16.57
CA TRP A 172 39.24 -15.24 -16.60
C TRP A 172 38.19 -14.92 -15.53
N GLN A 173 38.62 -14.70 -14.29
CA GLN A 173 37.70 -14.37 -13.19
C GLN A 173 36.84 -13.14 -13.52
N GLU A 174 37.45 -12.07 -14.03
CA GLU A 174 36.73 -10.85 -14.34
C GLU A 174 35.74 -11.03 -15.50
N ALA A 175 36.14 -11.77 -16.55
CA ALA A 175 35.26 -12.11 -17.66
C ALA A 175 34.07 -12.98 -17.22
N GLU A 176 34.32 -14.00 -16.38
CA GLU A 176 33.28 -14.88 -15.85
C GLU A 176 32.30 -14.14 -14.94
N ARG A 177 32.81 -13.34 -14.00
CA ARG A 177 32.00 -12.52 -13.09
C ARG A 177 31.12 -11.53 -13.84
N THR A 178 31.67 -10.83 -14.82
CA THR A 178 30.95 -9.80 -15.60
C THR A 178 29.84 -10.42 -16.43
N GLN A 179 30.14 -11.48 -17.19
CA GLN A 179 29.15 -12.16 -18.03
C GLN A 179 28.04 -12.82 -17.20
N LEU A 180 28.40 -13.50 -16.11
CA LEU A 180 27.41 -14.10 -15.20
C LEU A 180 26.49 -13.04 -14.59
N ARG A 181 27.04 -11.91 -14.11
CA ARG A 181 26.23 -10.83 -13.53
C ARG A 181 25.24 -10.27 -14.54
N GLN A 182 25.68 -10.06 -15.78
CA GLN A 182 24.80 -9.59 -16.85
C GLN A 182 23.68 -10.60 -17.15
N ILE A 183 24.03 -11.86 -17.39
CA ILE A 183 23.06 -12.93 -17.68
C ILE A 183 22.05 -13.08 -16.52
N CYS A 184 22.53 -13.03 -15.28
CA CYS A 184 21.67 -13.15 -14.11
C CYS A 184 20.63 -12.01 -14.07
N ARG A 185 21.08 -10.77 -14.30
CA ARG A 185 20.19 -9.60 -14.36
C ARG A 185 19.16 -9.71 -15.48
N GLU A 186 19.55 -10.18 -16.66
CA GLU A 186 18.66 -10.35 -17.82
C GLU A 186 17.60 -11.45 -17.61
N ASN A 187 17.88 -12.43 -16.75
CA ASN A 187 17.01 -13.60 -16.52
C ASN A 187 16.35 -13.61 -15.13
N GLY A 188 16.47 -12.52 -14.36
CA GLY A 188 15.87 -12.41 -13.02
C GLY A 188 16.46 -13.36 -11.98
N ILE A 189 17.74 -13.71 -12.13
CA ILE A 189 18.50 -14.54 -11.19
C ILE A 189 19.26 -13.60 -10.23
N LEU A 190 19.15 -13.85 -8.92
CA LEU A 190 19.90 -13.08 -7.93
C LEU A 190 21.38 -13.46 -7.96
N PHE A 191 22.26 -12.47 -8.04
CA PHE A 191 23.71 -12.66 -8.14
C PHE A 191 24.42 -12.04 -6.92
N PHE A 192 25.31 -12.80 -6.30
CA PHE A 192 26.16 -12.33 -5.21
C PHE A 192 27.62 -12.73 -5.47
N SER A 193 28.56 -11.79 -5.39
CA SER A 193 29.98 -12.07 -5.55
C SER A 193 30.71 -12.00 -4.21
N LEU A 194 31.24 -13.13 -3.75
CA LEU A 194 31.96 -13.26 -2.48
C LEU A 194 33.46 -13.08 -2.69
N ALA A 195 34.03 -11.96 -2.23
CA ALA A 195 35.48 -11.73 -2.22
C ALA A 195 36.13 -12.32 -0.96
N PHE A 196 37.35 -12.86 -1.08
CA PHE A 196 38.06 -13.46 0.05
C PHE A 196 38.93 -12.41 0.78
N SER A 197 38.37 -11.80 1.81
CA SER A 197 39.13 -11.11 2.87
C SER A 197 38.85 -11.68 4.27
N GLU A 198 37.94 -12.66 4.38
CA GLU A 198 37.48 -13.20 5.67
C GLU A 198 37.85 -14.68 5.90
N PRO A 199 37.99 -15.12 7.17
CA PRO A 199 38.25 -16.52 7.53
C PRO A 199 37.08 -17.50 7.28
N GLU A 200 35.86 -17.03 6.95
CA GLU A 200 34.62 -17.82 7.09
C GLU A 200 33.72 -17.92 5.83
N VAL A 201 34.27 -18.20 4.65
CA VAL A 201 33.43 -18.41 3.43
C VAL A 201 32.31 -19.43 3.60
N LEU A 202 32.52 -20.47 4.42
CA LEU A 202 31.46 -21.40 4.77
C LEU A 202 30.32 -20.70 5.52
N GLY A 203 30.63 -19.90 6.54
CA GLY A 203 29.64 -19.18 7.34
C GLY A 203 28.79 -18.25 6.47
N THR A 204 29.42 -17.40 5.67
CA THR A 204 28.71 -16.46 4.79
C THR A 204 27.81 -17.18 3.78
N VAL A 205 28.31 -18.24 3.13
CA VAL A 205 27.50 -18.98 2.16
C VAL A 205 26.36 -19.73 2.85
N SER A 206 26.58 -20.27 4.04
CA SER A 206 25.53 -20.91 4.84
C SER A 206 24.45 -19.94 5.29
N GLU A 207 24.81 -18.70 5.66
CA GLU A 207 23.85 -17.63 5.96
C GLU A 207 23.02 -17.25 4.73
N LEU A 208 23.68 -17.03 3.58
CA LEU A 208 23.00 -16.75 2.30
C LEU A 208 22.04 -17.88 1.90
N LEU A 209 22.44 -19.14 2.04
CA LEU A 209 21.57 -20.28 1.71
C LEU A 209 20.34 -20.35 2.63
N ARG A 210 20.48 -20.02 3.92
CA ARG A 210 19.35 -19.95 4.88
C ARG A 210 18.44 -18.77 4.58
N ASP A 211 19.00 -17.62 4.20
CA ASP A 211 18.26 -16.44 3.74
C ASP A 211 17.44 -16.78 2.49
N PHE A 212 18.10 -17.30 1.44
CA PHE A 212 17.43 -17.68 0.20
C PHE A 212 16.29 -18.66 0.47
N GLN A 213 16.53 -19.74 1.24
CA GLN A 213 15.51 -20.75 1.55
C GLN A 213 14.20 -20.17 2.11
N ARG A 214 14.30 -19.13 2.94
CA ARG A 214 13.15 -18.61 3.71
C ARG A 214 12.40 -17.52 2.97
N HIS A 215 13.10 -16.72 2.19
CA HIS A 215 12.55 -15.48 1.71
C HIS A 215 11.79 -15.66 0.38
N THR A 216 10.46 -15.58 0.49
CA THR A 216 9.53 -15.40 -0.63
C THR A 216 8.85 -14.04 -0.51
N GLU A 217 8.12 -13.61 -1.54
CA GLU A 217 7.30 -12.39 -1.49
C GLU A 217 6.26 -12.46 -0.36
N GLU A 218 5.60 -13.61 -0.19
CA GLU A 218 4.60 -13.82 0.85
C GLU A 218 5.22 -13.80 2.24
N TRP A 219 6.37 -14.46 2.42
CA TRP A 219 7.07 -14.46 3.69
C TRP A 219 7.56 -13.05 4.04
N ASN A 220 8.10 -12.32 3.07
CA ASN A 220 8.54 -10.93 3.21
C ASN A 220 7.38 -10.04 3.68
N LEU A 221 6.25 -10.10 2.99
CA LEU A 221 5.06 -9.34 3.34
C LEU A 221 4.52 -9.73 4.73
N SER A 222 4.51 -11.03 5.06
CA SER A 222 4.07 -11.49 6.37
C SER A 222 4.97 -10.95 7.49
N ARG A 223 6.29 -10.89 7.28
CA ARG A 223 7.23 -10.34 8.26
C ARG A 223 7.04 -8.84 8.45
N ALA A 224 6.92 -8.09 7.37
CA ALA A 224 6.65 -6.65 7.43
C ALA A 224 5.32 -6.35 8.16
N LYS A 225 4.26 -7.14 7.90
CA LYS A 225 2.98 -7.04 8.63
C LYS A 225 3.13 -7.38 10.11
N ASN A 226 3.84 -8.44 10.45
CA ASN A 226 4.05 -8.83 11.84
C ASN A 226 4.82 -7.77 12.64
N ASP A 227 5.81 -7.12 12.03
CA ASP A 227 6.53 -6.01 12.67
C ASP A 227 5.61 -4.81 12.91
N LEU A 228 4.80 -4.45 11.91
CA LEU A 228 3.79 -3.41 12.04
C LEU A 228 2.75 -3.74 13.12
N ASP A 229 2.26 -4.99 13.15
CA ASP A 229 1.31 -5.48 14.15
C ASP A 229 1.88 -5.40 15.56
N HIS A 230 3.16 -5.75 15.73
CA HIS A 230 3.81 -5.69 17.04
C HIS A 230 3.89 -4.24 17.56
N TRP A 231 4.17 -3.29 16.67
CA TRP A 231 4.24 -1.87 17.01
C TRP A 231 2.86 -1.26 17.32
N VAL A 232 1.83 -1.59 16.53
CA VAL A 232 0.46 -1.07 16.74
C VAL A 232 -0.22 -1.70 17.97
N LYS A 233 0.17 -2.93 18.35
CA LYS A 233 -0.47 -3.66 19.44
C LYS A 233 -0.36 -2.92 20.78
N GLY A 234 -1.51 -2.68 21.41
CA GLY A 234 -1.61 -2.02 22.72
C GLY A 234 -1.59 -0.49 22.64
N GLN A 235 -1.50 0.09 21.44
CA GLN A 235 -1.65 1.52 21.23
C GLN A 235 -3.13 1.89 21.16
N ASN A 236 -3.46 3.09 21.64
CA ASN A 236 -4.82 3.64 21.57
C ASN A 236 -4.94 4.68 20.44
N TRP A 237 -4.43 4.33 19.27
CA TRP A 237 -4.47 5.20 18.10
C TRP A 237 -5.79 5.07 17.34
N HIS A 238 -6.26 6.18 16.79
CA HIS A 238 -7.38 6.25 15.87
C HIS A 238 -6.94 6.75 14.49
N THR A 239 -5.87 7.56 14.44
CA THR A 239 -5.24 8.03 13.20
C THR A 239 -3.79 7.58 13.13
N ILE A 240 -3.32 7.27 11.94
CA ILE A 240 -1.90 6.99 11.69
C ILE A 240 -1.42 7.75 10.46
N LEU A 241 -0.26 8.38 10.59
CA LEU A 241 0.44 9.05 9.49
C LEU A 241 1.49 8.10 8.95
N VAL A 242 1.40 7.81 7.65
CA VAL A 242 2.31 6.94 6.93
C VAL A 242 3.10 7.79 5.95
N PHE A 243 4.41 7.84 6.14
CA PHE A 243 5.29 8.63 5.29
C PHE A 243 6.13 7.70 4.43
N ASP A 244 6.20 7.98 3.14
CA ASP A 244 7.44 7.70 2.43
C ASP A 244 8.55 8.60 2.99
N ALA A 245 9.79 8.15 2.90
CA ALA A 245 10.88 8.80 3.61
C ALA A 245 11.68 9.72 2.68
N ASP A 246 12.47 9.14 1.77
CA ASP A 246 13.31 9.90 0.82
C ASP A 246 12.47 10.83 -0.05
N ARG A 247 12.92 12.06 -0.29
CA ARG A 247 12.22 13.13 -1.06
C ARG A 247 10.83 13.55 -0.55
N THR A 248 10.25 12.80 0.37
CA THR A 248 9.01 13.11 1.09
C THR A 248 9.34 13.86 2.38
N LEU A 249 9.99 13.21 3.35
CA LEU A 249 10.40 13.83 4.62
C LEU A 249 11.65 14.70 4.49
N THR A 250 12.49 14.44 3.50
CA THR A 250 13.73 15.18 3.18
C THR A 250 13.67 15.69 1.74
N ALA A 251 14.61 16.55 1.33
CA ALA A 251 14.73 16.90 -0.10
C ALA A 251 15.55 15.87 -0.88
N GLU A 252 16.45 15.22 -0.17
CA GLU A 252 17.45 14.33 -0.71
C GLU A 252 16.95 12.89 -0.82
N ASP A 253 17.60 12.16 -1.72
CA ASP A 253 17.51 10.71 -1.86
C ASP A 253 18.68 10.10 -1.10
N THR A 254 18.43 9.56 0.10
CA THR A 254 19.50 9.06 0.98
C THR A 254 20.25 7.87 0.38
N GLY A 255 19.56 7.01 -0.37
CA GLY A 255 20.19 5.91 -1.11
C GLY A 255 21.19 6.44 -2.14
N ARG A 256 20.82 7.46 -2.91
CA ARG A 256 21.73 8.12 -3.84
C ARG A 256 22.94 8.76 -3.15
N LEU A 257 22.73 9.44 -2.03
CA LEU A 257 23.81 10.06 -1.25
C LEU A 257 24.78 9.01 -0.69
N PHE A 258 24.26 7.86 -0.25
CA PHE A 258 25.08 6.75 0.22
C PHE A 258 26.07 6.29 -0.85
N TRP A 259 25.61 6.01 -2.07
CA TRP A 259 26.49 5.59 -3.17
C TRP A 259 27.46 6.69 -3.62
N GLN A 260 27.06 7.96 -3.51
CA GLN A 260 27.97 9.08 -3.76
C GLN A 260 29.10 9.12 -2.72
N ALA A 261 28.78 9.00 -1.42
CA ALA A 261 29.78 8.94 -0.35
C ALA A 261 30.72 7.73 -0.54
N ALA A 262 30.16 6.55 -0.86
CA ALA A 262 30.92 5.35 -1.14
C ALA A 262 31.92 5.54 -2.31
N SER A 263 31.47 6.13 -3.43
CA SER A 263 32.32 6.35 -4.60
C SER A 263 33.46 7.35 -4.34
N LYS A 264 33.27 8.31 -3.43
CA LYS A 264 34.32 9.23 -3.00
C LYS A 264 35.40 8.51 -2.18
N ARG A 265 35.01 7.57 -1.32
CA ARG A 265 35.95 6.76 -0.52
C ARG A 265 36.65 5.70 -1.36
N HIS A 266 35.94 5.10 -2.32
CA HIS A 266 36.43 4.03 -3.18
C HIS A 266 36.24 4.36 -4.66
N PRO A 267 37.29 4.84 -5.35
CA PRO A 267 37.20 5.19 -6.78
C PRO A 267 36.81 4.02 -7.71
N LYS A 268 36.89 2.77 -7.22
CA LYS A 268 36.47 1.57 -7.95
C LYS A 268 34.99 1.23 -7.77
N VAL A 269 34.32 1.79 -6.76
CA VAL A 269 32.88 1.65 -6.55
C VAL A 269 32.21 2.66 -7.46
N ALA A 270 31.41 2.14 -8.39
CA ALA A 270 30.57 2.99 -9.21
C ALA A 270 29.59 3.77 -8.31
N ASN A 271 29.28 5.00 -8.69
CA ASN A 271 28.33 5.86 -7.97
C ASN A 271 26.90 5.24 -7.97
N ASP A 272 25.87 6.04 -7.71
CA ASP A 272 24.45 5.66 -7.80
C ASP A 272 24.01 4.99 -9.11
N SER A 273 24.87 4.95 -10.13
CA SER A 273 24.65 4.23 -11.38
C SER A 273 24.36 2.74 -11.18
N VAL A 274 24.91 2.08 -10.15
CA VAL A 274 24.68 0.64 -9.93
C VAL A 274 23.20 0.34 -9.65
N LEU A 275 22.58 1.07 -8.72
CA LEU A 275 21.17 0.90 -8.42
C LEU A 275 20.28 1.44 -9.54
N ARG A 276 20.66 2.56 -10.15
CA ARG A 276 19.91 3.09 -11.29
C ARG A 276 19.84 2.09 -12.42
N GLU A 277 20.95 1.45 -12.75
CA GLU A 277 20.99 0.38 -13.74
C GLU A 277 20.08 -0.78 -13.30
N LEU A 278 20.19 -1.26 -12.06
CA LEU A 278 19.35 -2.34 -11.55
C LEU A 278 17.85 -2.07 -11.76
N PHE A 279 17.34 -0.91 -11.29
CA PHE A 279 15.92 -0.57 -11.35
C PHE A 279 15.43 -0.09 -12.73
N SER A 280 16.31 0.46 -13.57
CA SER A 280 15.99 0.78 -14.98
C SER A 280 16.12 -0.42 -15.92
N GLY A 281 16.67 -1.53 -15.41
CA GLY A 281 16.84 -2.77 -16.16
C GLY A 281 15.55 -3.59 -16.25
N PRO A 282 15.65 -4.84 -16.75
CA PRO A 282 14.50 -5.73 -16.95
C PRO A 282 13.81 -6.12 -15.64
N LEU A 283 14.51 -6.03 -14.50
CA LEU A 283 13.95 -6.31 -13.18
C LEU A 283 12.99 -5.22 -12.68
N GLY A 284 13.06 -4.00 -13.23
CA GLY A 284 12.24 -2.87 -12.79
C GLY A 284 12.31 -2.66 -11.28
N TYR A 285 11.17 -2.31 -10.68
CA TYR A 285 11.01 -2.15 -9.23
C TYR A 285 10.34 -3.37 -8.57
N THR A 286 10.73 -4.57 -8.96
CA THR A 286 10.19 -5.83 -8.40
C THR A 286 10.85 -6.21 -7.09
N TYR A 287 10.22 -7.12 -6.34
CA TYR A 287 10.80 -7.74 -5.15
C TYR A 287 12.23 -8.27 -5.40
N THR A 288 12.45 -8.96 -6.52
CA THR A 288 13.77 -9.46 -6.92
C THR A 288 14.79 -8.34 -7.11
N ALA A 289 14.39 -7.18 -7.67
CA ALA A 289 15.27 -6.02 -7.78
C ALA A 289 15.71 -5.51 -6.40
N PHE A 290 14.78 -5.36 -5.46
CA PHE A 290 15.11 -4.90 -4.11
C PHE A 290 15.98 -5.91 -3.34
N ARG A 291 15.75 -7.22 -3.53
CA ARG A 291 16.65 -8.26 -2.99
C ARG A 291 18.05 -8.21 -3.59
N GLN A 292 18.15 -7.97 -4.89
CA GLN A 292 19.44 -7.77 -5.55
C GLN A 292 20.18 -6.54 -5.01
N ALA A 293 19.46 -5.46 -4.68
CA ALA A 293 20.05 -4.27 -4.06
C ALA A 293 20.66 -4.58 -2.69
N VAL A 294 19.96 -5.35 -1.84
CA VAL A 294 20.51 -5.82 -0.55
C VAL A 294 21.80 -6.61 -0.76
N LEU A 295 21.83 -7.56 -1.70
CA LEU A 295 23.02 -8.34 -2.01
C LEU A 295 24.20 -7.49 -2.49
N LEU A 296 23.94 -6.36 -3.18
CA LEU A 296 24.98 -5.43 -3.60
C LEU A 296 25.60 -4.68 -2.40
N TYR A 297 24.79 -4.31 -1.41
CA TYR A 297 25.31 -3.68 -0.20
C TYR A 297 26.18 -4.65 0.61
N GLU A 298 25.75 -5.90 0.75
CA GLU A 298 26.50 -6.95 1.44
C GLU A 298 27.79 -7.33 0.69
N GLU A 299 27.77 -7.30 -0.65
CA GLU A 299 28.93 -7.62 -1.46
C GLU A 299 30.04 -6.55 -1.35
N ILE A 300 29.65 -5.28 -1.30
CA ILE A 300 30.59 -4.16 -1.47
C ILE A 300 31.09 -3.64 -0.13
N PHE A 301 30.26 -3.66 0.93
CA PHE A 301 30.57 -3.00 2.19
C PHE A 301 30.53 -3.96 3.38
N SER A 302 31.58 -3.91 4.20
CA SER A 302 31.54 -4.52 5.53
C SER A 302 30.46 -3.87 6.40
N VAL A 303 30.07 -4.53 7.50
CA VAL A 303 29.09 -3.97 8.44
C VAL A 303 29.53 -2.60 8.96
N ASP A 304 30.78 -2.49 9.41
CA ASP A 304 31.32 -1.24 9.97
C ASP A 304 31.40 -0.12 8.92
N GLU A 305 31.81 -0.45 7.70
CA GLU A 305 31.90 0.54 6.62
C GLU A 305 30.52 1.04 6.20
N PHE A 306 29.56 0.12 6.08
CA PHE A 306 28.18 0.45 5.75
C PHE A 306 27.59 1.41 6.81
N ASP A 307 27.80 1.13 8.09
CA ASP A 307 27.33 1.98 9.19
C ASP A 307 27.99 3.37 9.18
N GLN A 308 29.30 3.47 8.92
CA GLN A 308 30.00 4.75 8.79
C GLN A 308 29.48 5.60 7.63
N LEU A 309 29.15 4.97 6.50
CA LEU A 309 28.56 5.66 5.35
C LEU A 309 27.14 6.12 5.66
N CYS A 310 26.36 5.31 6.39
CA CYS A 310 25.03 5.72 6.84
C CYS A 310 25.10 6.93 7.77
N GLU A 311 26.05 6.96 8.70
CA GLU A 311 26.27 8.08 9.63
C GLU A 311 26.68 9.37 8.89
N GLU A 312 27.57 9.25 7.89
CA GLU A 312 27.96 10.38 7.04
C GLU A 312 26.75 11.00 6.32
N VAL A 313 25.90 10.16 5.72
CA VAL A 313 24.69 10.62 5.02
C VAL A 313 23.68 11.21 6.01
N ALA A 314 23.38 10.51 7.10
CA ALA A 314 22.41 10.97 8.10
C ALA A 314 22.80 12.31 8.72
N SER A 315 24.11 12.57 8.88
CA SER A 315 24.63 13.84 9.38
C SER A 315 24.40 15.00 8.40
N ALA A 316 24.42 14.73 7.09
CA ALA A 316 24.29 15.74 6.03
C ALA A 316 22.85 16.06 5.63
N VAL A 317 21.88 15.22 5.98
CA VAL A 317 20.47 15.32 5.54
C VAL A 317 19.59 15.95 6.61
N LEU A 318 18.69 16.86 6.24
CA LEU A 318 17.75 17.51 7.16
C LEU A 318 16.31 17.13 6.84
N VAL A 319 15.53 16.86 7.88
CA VAL A 319 14.07 16.70 7.75
C VAL A 319 13.48 18.07 7.39
N ARG A 320 12.62 18.11 6.37
CA ARG A 320 11.94 19.33 5.91
C ARG A 320 11.16 19.95 7.08
N HIS A 321 11.17 21.27 7.14
CA HIS A 321 10.61 22.01 8.28
C HIS A 321 9.12 21.74 8.50
N GLU A 322 8.36 21.58 7.41
CA GLU A 322 6.94 21.23 7.40
C GLU A 322 6.67 19.91 8.13
N PHE A 323 7.48 18.89 7.82
CA PHE A 323 7.35 17.56 8.42
C PHE A 323 7.91 17.53 9.84
N HIS A 324 9.01 18.24 10.11
CA HIS A 324 9.51 18.38 11.47
C HIS A 324 8.44 19.00 12.39
N TRP A 325 7.78 20.07 11.94
CA TRP A 325 6.67 20.68 12.68
C TRP A 325 5.49 19.72 12.85
N LEU A 326 5.06 19.04 11.79
CA LEU A 326 3.96 18.07 11.86
C LEU A 326 4.25 16.93 12.85
N LEU A 327 5.47 16.39 12.82
CA LEU A 327 5.90 15.32 13.73
C LEU A 327 6.01 15.79 15.18
N GLN A 328 6.40 17.04 15.43
CA GLN A 328 6.30 17.64 16.77
C GLN A 328 4.85 17.66 17.27
N GLN A 329 3.89 17.98 16.39
CA GLN A 329 2.48 17.92 16.77
C GLN A 329 2.03 16.47 17.06
N VAL A 330 2.45 15.48 16.26
CA VAL A 330 2.16 14.06 16.54
C VAL A 330 2.63 13.66 17.94
N LYS A 331 3.83 14.09 18.34
CA LYS A 331 4.41 13.80 19.66
C LYS A 331 3.55 14.31 20.82
N GLU A 332 2.82 15.40 20.62
CA GLU A 332 1.95 16.01 21.63
C GLU A 332 0.52 15.44 21.64
N GLN A 333 0.09 14.79 20.55
CA GLN A 333 -1.27 14.32 20.38
C GLN A 333 -1.47 12.87 20.83
N GLN A 334 -2.39 12.68 21.78
CA GLN A 334 -2.82 11.34 22.16
C GLN A 334 -3.72 10.73 21.09
N GLY A 335 -3.39 9.52 20.64
CA GLY A 335 -4.22 8.78 19.69
C GLY A 335 -3.81 8.90 18.23
N VAL A 336 -2.68 9.54 17.94
CA VAL A 336 -2.10 9.57 16.59
C VAL A 336 -0.72 8.90 16.60
N GLY A 337 -0.51 7.97 15.67
CA GLY A 337 0.79 7.33 15.43
C GLY A 337 1.45 7.86 14.16
N ALA A 338 2.77 7.72 14.05
CA ALA A 338 3.51 8.01 12.82
C ALA A 338 4.46 6.86 12.48
N VAL A 339 4.48 6.47 11.19
CA VAL A 339 5.39 5.47 10.66
C VAL A 339 5.98 5.93 9.33
N ALA A 340 7.28 5.81 9.17
CA ALA A 340 7.97 5.94 7.90
C ALA A 340 8.14 4.54 7.29
N ILE A 341 7.53 4.29 6.13
CA ILE A 341 7.68 3.03 5.39
C ILE A 341 8.52 3.33 4.16
N THR A 342 9.77 2.88 4.13
CA THR A 342 10.76 3.30 3.12
C THR A 342 11.30 2.12 2.32
N CYS A 343 11.45 2.33 1.01
CA CYS A 343 12.20 1.42 0.14
C CYS A 343 13.73 1.66 0.25
N GLY A 344 14.14 2.76 0.89
CA GLY A 344 15.52 3.14 1.13
C GLY A 344 16.14 2.42 2.34
N LEU A 345 17.32 2.89 2.74
CA LEU A 345 18.11 2.29 3.81
C LEU A 345 17.56 2.66 5.19
N GLN A 346 16.96 1.71 5.90
CA GLN A 346 16.40 1.90 7.24
C GLN A 346 17.42 2.53 8.20
N ARG A 347 18.66 2.03 8.18
CA ARG A 347 19.74 2.47 9.08
C ARG A 347 20.01 3.97 9.02
N ILE A 348 19.91 4.58 7.82
CA ILE A 348 20.07 6.03 7.66
C ILE A 348 18.92 6.76 8.35
N TRP A 349 17.70 6.31 8.15
CA TRP A 349 16.51 6.92 8.76
C TRP A 349 16.51 6.78 10.28
N ASP A 350 16.97 5.65 10.82
CA ASP A 350 17.14 5.47 12.26
C ASP A 350 18.06 6.55 12.83
N MET A 351 19.20 6.81 12.17
CA MET A 351 20.15 7.85 12.57
C MET A 351 19.59 9.28 12.40
N ILE A 352 18.84 9.54 11.31
CA ILE A 352 18.19 10.85 11.09
C ILE A 352 17.19 11.13 12.21
N PHE A 353 16.28 10.20 12.54
CA PHE A 353 15.30 10.45 13.61
C PHE A 353 15.92 10.47 15.01
N GLN A 354 17.04 9.77 15.24
CA GLN A 354 17.81 9.95 16.47
C GLN A 354 18.36 11.37 16.60
N LYS A 355 18.98 11.89 15.52
CA LYS A 355 19.50 13.25 15.45
C LYS A 355 18.41 14.30 15.69
N GLU A 356 17.23 14.10 15.11
CA GLU A 356 16.09 15.03 15.20
C GLU A 356 15.25 14.87 16.48
N LEU A 357 15.64 13.98 17.42
CA LEU A 357 14.90 13.67 18.65
C LEU A 357 13.46 13.15 18.40
N MET A 358 13.29 12.43 17.29
CA MET A 358 12.03 11.85 16.79
C MET A 358 12.00 10.32 16.81
N ALA A 359 13.07 9.64 17.27
CA ALA A 359 13.15 8.19 17.30
C ALA A 359 12.01 7.50 18.07
N ASP A 360 11.51 8.14 19.14
CA ASP A 360 10.36 7.64 19.92
C ASP A 360 9.00 8.04 19.33
N THR A 361 8.99 8.92 18.33
CA THR A 361 7.76 9.49 17.72
C THR A 361 7.40 8.80 16.42
N VAL A 362 8.41 8.46 15.59
CA VAL A 362 8.20 7.85 14.28
C VAL A 362 8.81 6.45 14.25
N ARG A 363 7.97 5.44 13.99
CA ARG A 363 8.47 4.09 13.70
C ARG A 363 9.02 4.04 12.29
N ILE A 364 10.15 3.37 12.09
CA ILE A 364 10.66 3.06 10.76
C ILE A 364 10.37 1.61 10.42
N ILE A 365 9.87 1.38 9.21
CA ILE A 365 9.76 0.08 8.57
C ILE A 365 10.50 0.21 7.24
N GLY A 366 11.71 -0.33 7.17
CA GLY A 366 12.54 -0.33 5.99
C GLY A 366 13.41 -1.57 5.92
N GLY A 367 14.39 -1.58 5.01
CA GLY A 367 15.40 -2.62 4.97
C GLY A 367 16.73 -2.05 4.52
N GLY A 368 17.63 -2.89 4.00
CA GLY A 368 18.91 -2.44 3.44
C GLY A 368 20.00 -3.49 3.49
N ARG A 369 19.98 -4.35 4.51
CA ARG A 369 20.90 -5.45 4.74
C ARG A 369 20.15 -6.77 4.88
N ILE A 370 20.84 -7.90 4.77
CA ILE A 370 20.24 -9.24 5.00
C ILE A 370 19.70 -9.33 6.43
N GLY A 371 20.38 -8.70 7.39
CA GLY A 371 19.97 -8.65 8.79
C GLY A 371 18.61 -7.98 9.04
N ASP A 372 18.11 -7.16 8.11
CA ASP A 372 16.86 -6.40 8.28
C ASP A 372 15.59 -7.22 8.00
N ILE A 373 15.73 -8.52 7.69
CA ILE A 373 14.65 -9.52 7.61
C ILE A 373 13.71 -9.33 6.41
N TYR A 374 13.47 -8.13 5.89
CA TYR A 374 12.59 -7.91 4.73
C TYR A 374 13.03 -6.72 3.87
N VAL A 375 12.47 -6.64 2.66
CA VAL A 375 12.59 -5.48 1.77
C VAL A 375 11.23 -4.86 1.53
N ILE A 376 11.21 -3.54 1.33
CA ILE A 376 9.99 -2.78 1.10
C ILE A 376 9.90 -2.43 -0.39
N THR A 377 8.82 -2.89 -1.01
CA THR A 377 8.44 -2.55 -2.39
C THR A 377 7.18 -1.66 -2.38
N PRO A 378 6.77 -1.06 -3.52
CA PRO A 378 5.48 -0.37 -3.64
C PRO A 378 4.28 -1.21 -3.17
N GLU A 379 4.28 -2.49 -3.52
CA GLU A 379 3.21 -3.43 -3.18
C GLU A 379 3.21 -3.75 -1.68
N VAL A 380 4.39 -3.83 -1.06
CA VAL A 380 4.52 -3.99 0.40
C VAL A 380 4.00 -2.74 1.10
N LYS A 381 4.43 -1.53 0.70
CA LYS A 381 3.90 -0.25 1.22
C LYS A 381 2.37 -0.22 1.17
N ALA A 382 1.80 -0.52 0.00
CA ALA A 382 0.35 -0.55 -0.19
C ALA A 382 -0.34 -1.57 0.71
N SER A 383 0.24 -2.76 0.82
CA SER A 383 -0.30 -3.84 1.65
C SER A 383 -0.25 -3.50 3.14
N LEU A 384 0.77 -2.77 3.60
CA LEU A 384 0.87 -2.30 4.98
C LEU A 384 -0.15 -1.20 5.29
N VAL A 385 -0.32 -0.22 4.39
CA VAL A 385 -1.37 0.81 4.52
C VAL A 385 -2.76 0.19 4.57
N LEU A 386 -3.05 -0.75 3.65
CA LEU A 386 -4.33 -1.47 3.65
C LEU A 386 -4.53 -2.25 4.96
N HIS A 387 -3.48 -2.89 5.46
CA HIS A 387 -3.53 -3.66 6.71
C HIS A 387 -3.86 -2.79 7.92
N LEU A 388 -3.29 -1.57 8.01
CA LEU A 388 -3.65 -0.59 9.05
C LEU A 388 -5.15 -0.24 9.02
N ARG A 389 -5.71 -0.01 7.83
CA ARG A 389 -7.14 0.29 7.68
C ARG A 389 -8.03 -0.90 7.97
N THR A 390 -7.71 -2.07 7.44
CA THR A 390 -8.64 -3.21 7.47
C THR A 390 -8.51 -4.07 8.73
N ALA A 391 -7.28 -4.33 9.19
CA ALA A 391 -7.04 -5.17 10.35
C ALA A 391 -7.10 -4.36 11.66
N HIS A 392 -6.48 -3.17 11.67
CA HIS A 392 -6.41 -2.31 12.86
C HIS A 392 -7.50 -1.22 12.92
N LYS A 393 -8.29 -1.05 11.85
CA LYS A 393 -9.39 -0.07 11.78
C LYS A 393 -8.95 1.37 12.04
N LEU A 394 -7.72 1.70 11.68
CA LEU A 394 -7.15 3.04 11.80
C LEU A 394 -7.51 3.89 10.58
N TYR A 395 -7.68 5.20 10.82
CA TYR A 395 -7.76 6.19 9.74
C TYR A 395 -6.34 6.52 9.26
N VAL A 396 -6.05 6.29 7.98
CA VAL A 396 -4.69 6.42 7.46
C VAL A 396 -4.54 7.64 6.56
N TRP A 397 -3.59 8.51 6.93
CA TRP A 397 -3.03 9.52 6.04
C TRP A 397 -1.72 9.00 5.46
N ALA A 398 -1.58 8.99 4.13
CA ALA A 398 -0.33 8.60 3.48
C ALA A 398 0.32 9.79 2.75
N PHE A 399 1.65 9.90 2.82
CA PHE A 399 2.45 10.95 2.21
C PHE A 399 3.50 10.32 1.30
N GLY A 400 3.65 10.83 0.07
CA GLY A 400 4.68 10.35 -0.86
C GLY A 400 4.95 11.32 -2.01
N ASP A 401 6.12 11.23 -2.64
CA ASP A 401 6.56 12.15 -3.69
C ASP A 401 6.60 11.51 -5.10
N SER A 402 6.52 10.17 -5.18
CA SER A 402 6.89 9.46 -6.41
C SER A 402 5.82 8.47 -6.91
N PRO A 403 5.93 7.98 -8.16
CA PRO A 403 5.05 6.93 -8.68
C PRO A 403 5.06 5.64 -7.86
N MET A 404 6.15 5.38 -7.12
CA MET A 404 6.32 4.22 -6.27
C MET A 404 5.38 4.25 -5.06
N ASP A 405 4.89 5.43 -4.71
CA ASP A 405 4.04 5.66 -3.55
C ASP A 405 2.56 5.64 -3.92
N LEU A 406 2.22 5.79 -5.20
CA LEU A 406 0.84 5.77 -5.68
C LEU A 406 0.05 4.53 -5.22
N PRO A 407 0.62 3.30 -5.20
CA PRO A 407 -0.05 2.14 -4.63
C PRO A 407 -0.44 2.35 -3.16
N MET A 408 0.44 2.90 -2.32
CA MET A 408 0.12 3.12 -0.90
C MET A 408 -0.82 4.30 -0.67
N LEU A 409 -0.65 5.37 -1.45
CA LEU A 409 -1.55 6.53 -1.44
C LEU A 409 -2.98 6.12 -1.81
N SER A 410 -3.13 5.21 -2.77
CA SER A 410 -4.44 4.69 -3.20
C SER A 410 -5.12 3.81 -2.15
N GLN A 411 -4.35 3.22 -1.22
CA GLN A 411 -4.90 2.42 -0.13
C GLN A 411 -5.26 3.26 1.09
N ALA A 412 -4.80 4.50 1.20
CA ALA A 412 -5.06 5.36 2.36
C ALA A 412 -6.51 5.89 2.40
N ASP A 413 -6.94 6.41 3.54
CA ASP A 413 -8.18 7.18 3.64
C ASP A 413 -7.99 8.58 3.05
N GLU A 414 -6.83 9.18 3.33
CA GLU A 414 -6.38 10.46 2.79
C GLU A 414 -4.96 10.34 2.26
N ALA A 415 -4.71 10.94 1.10
CA ALA A 415 -3.42 10.90 0.42
C ALA A 415 -2.89 12.32 0.18
N ILE A 416 -1.64 12.56 0.56
CA ILE A 416 -0.91 13.79 0.31
C ILE A 416 0.28 13.49 -0.61
N VAL A 417 0.30 14.15 -1.76
CA VAL A 417 1.42 14.13 -2.68
C VAL A 417 2.37 15.27 -2.32
N VAL A 418 3.64 14.97 -2.09
CA VAL A 418 4.65 15.97 -1.75
C VAL A 418 5.30 16.50 -3.03
N ALA A 419 4.99 17.75 -3.38
CA ALA A 419 5.59 18.44 -4.51
C ALA A 419 6.85 19.19 -4.04
N GLY A 420 7.98 18.50 -4.09
CA GLY A 420 9.30 19.07 -3.83
C GLY A 420 9.85 19.92 -4.99
N GLU A 421 11.12 20.28 -4.92
CA GLU A 421 11.83 21.12 -5.88
C GLU A 421 11.79 20.50 -7.31
N PRO A 422 11.41 21.24 -8.37
CA PRO A 422 11.19 20.68 -9.71
C PRO A 422 12.35 19.86 -10.28
N GLU A 423 13.58 20.23 -9.97
CA GLU A 423 14.80 19.58 -10.45
C GLU A 423 15.02 18.18 -9.83
N LEU A 424 14.43 17.94 -8.65
CA LEU A 424 14.57 16.70 -7.88
C LEU A 424 13.36 15.76 -8.08
N ARG A 425 12.29 16.23 -8.73
CA ARG A 425 11.07 15.45 -8.95
C ARG A 425 11.27 14.25 -9.86
N SER A 426 10.45 13.24 -9.64
CA SER A 426 10.25 12.19 -10.63
C SER A 426 9.58 12.74 -11.89
N LYS A 427 10.26 12.60 -13.03
CA LYS A 427 9.78 13.08 -14.34
C LYS A 427 8.49 12.38 -14.81
N SER A 428 8.17 11.21 -14.25
CA SER A 428 6.98 10.44 -14.61
C SER A 428 5.79 10.70 -13.69
N MET A 429 5.96 11.48 -12.61
CA MET A 429 4.94 11.63 -11.57
C MET A 429 3.64 12.23 -12.10
N ASP A 430 3.69 13.30 -12.89
CA ASP A 430 2.50 13.97 -13.45
C ASP A 430 1.62 12.99 -14.23
N SER A 431 2.24 12.22 -15.13
CA SER A 431 1.53 11.23 -15.96
C SER A 431 0.97 10.07 -15.13
N ALA A 432 1.69 9.66 -14.08
CA ALA A 432 1.29 8.58 -13.21
C ALA A 432 0.13 9.02 -12.29
N LEU A 433 0.17 10.25 -11.77
CA LEU A 433 -0.90 10.86 -10.98
C LEU A 433 -2.18 11.00 -11.79
N LEU A 434 -2.11 11.55 -13.01
CA LEU A 434 -3.28 11.67 -13.88
C LEU A 434 -3.95 10.31 -14.10
N LYS A 435 -3.14 9.28 -14.41
CA LYS A 435 -3.66 7.93 -14.59
C LYS A 435 -4.28 7.36 -13.31
N ALA A 436 -3.68 7.60 -12.16
CA ALA A 436 -4.19 7.13 -10.87
C ALA A 436 -5.50 7.84 -10.46
N ILE A 437 -5.64 9.13 -10.77
CA ILE A 437 -6.83 9.92 -10.47
C ILE A 437 -7.97 9.55 -11.44
N ASP A 438 -7.74 9.65 -12.75
CA ASP A 438 -8.77 9.46 -13.77
C ASP A 438 -9.18 7.99 -13.95
N GLY A 439 -8.21 7.08 -13.90
CA GLY A 439 -8.43 5.64 -14.14
C GLY A 439 -8.52 4.80 -12.86
N GLY A 440 -7.94 5.27 -11.75
CA GLY A 440 -7.80 4.51 -10.50
C GLY A 440 -8.68 5.01 -9.34
N GLY A 441 -9.29 6.19 -9.47
CA GLY A 441 -10.13 6.77 -8.42
C GLY A 441 -9.36 7.30 -7.21
N LEU A 442 -8.04 7.48 -7.32
CA LEU A 442 -7.21 8.10 -6.28
C LEU A 442 -7.75 9.50 -5.96
N ARG A 443 -8.03 9.75 -4.68
CA ARG A 443 -8.29 11.08 -4.16
C ARG A 443 -7.10 11.51 -3.34
N ALA A 444 -6.40 12.52 -3.85
CA ALA A 444 -5.23 13.05 -3.18
C ALA A 444 -5.31 14.58 -3.12
N ARG A 445 -4.48 15.15 -2.26
CA ARG A 445 -4.17 16.57 -2.19
C ARG A 445 -2.66 16.70 -2.38
N GLN A 446 -2.15 17.90 -2.59
CA GLN A 446 -0.71 18.15 -2.69
C GLN A 446 -0.24 19.17 -1.67
N VAL A 447 0.96 18.97 -1.14
CA VAL A 447 1.70 19.99 -0.41
C VAL A 447 2.83 20.49 -1.30
N LEU A 448 3.00 21.82 -1.37
CA LEU A 448 4.04 22.47 -2.17
C LEU A 448 5.20 22.84 -1.24
N ILE A 449 6.39 22.27 -1.45
CA ILE A 449 7.55 22.51 -0.60
C ILE A 449 8.78 22.83 -1.45
N PRO A 450 9.37 24.05 -1.33
CA PRO A 450 8.84 25.23 -0.62
C PRO A 450 7.53 25.77 -1.25
N CYS A 451 6.80 26.66 -0.58
CA CYS A 451 5.43 27.04 -0.99
C CYS A 451 5.31 27.73 -2.37
N ASP A 452 6.41 28.23 -2.94
CA ASP A 452 6.51 28.82 -4.28
C ASP A 452 6.70 27.79 -5.40
N THR A 453 6.82 26.52 -5.00
CA THR A 453 7.07 25.40 -5.89
C THR A 453 5.86 25.12 -6.80
N PRO A 454 6.06 24.91 -8.12
CA PRO A 454 4.96 24.62 -9.04
C PRO A 454 4.16 23.38 -8.65
N SER A 455 2.83 23.43 -8.77
CA SER A 455 2.00 22.25 -8.54
C SER A 455 2.28 21.12 -9.56
N PHE A 456 2.03 19.87 -9.17
CA PHE A 456 2.11 18.73 -10.11
C PHE A 456 1.01 18.79 -11.16
N LEU A 457 -0.22 19.02 -10.70
CA LEU A 457 -1.42 19.13 -11.53
C LEU A 457 -2.20 20.38 -11.17
N ASP A 458 -3.23 20.68 -11.97
CA ASP A 458 -4.20 21.74 -11.70
C ASP A 458 -4.84 21.56 -10.32
N THR A 459 -4.98 22.65 -9.57
CA THR A 459 -5.48 22.63 -8.19
C THR A 459 -6.96 22.24 -8.07
N ASN A 460 -7.71 22.21 -9.17
CA ASN A 460 -9.04 21.62 -9.21
C ASN A 460 -9.00 20.08 -9.25
N ILE A 461 -7.93 19.51 -9.80
CA ILE A 461 -7.73 18.05 -9.92
C ILE A 461 -7.00 17.52 -8.67
N LEU A 462 -5.97 18.25 -8.22
CA LEU A 462 -5.16 17.91 -7.07
C LEU A 462 -5.09 19.13 -6.13
N PRO A 463 -6.04 19.28 -5.18
CA PRO A 463 -6.11 20.46 -4.31
C PRO A 463 -4.86 20.63 -3.46
N SER A 464 -4.42 21.88 -3.26
CA SER A 464 -3.27 22.17 -2.39
C SER A 464 -3.67 22.27 -0.93
N VAL A 465 -2.81 21.79 -0.04
CA VAL A 465 -2.91 21.94 1.42
C VAL A 465 -1.64 22.56 1.98
N ASP A 466 -1.81 23.28 3.09
CA ASP A 466 -0.72 23.84 3.86
C ASP A 466 -0.58 23.07 5.18
N LEU A 467 0.57 22.44 5.39
CA LEU A 467 0.85 21.67 6.61
C LEU A 467 1.09 22.56 7.84
N PHE A 468 1.35 23.86 7.67
CA PHE A 468 1.42 24.80 8.80
C PHE A 468 0.05 25.37 9.18
N ASN A 469 -0.99 25.13 8.36
CA ASN A 469 -2.34 25.56 8.69
C ASN A 469 -2.89 24.73 9.86
N GLN A 470 -2.82 25.28 11.07
CA GLN A 470 -3.31 24.64 12.30
C GLN A 470 -4.79 24.25 12.22
N GLU A 471 -5.63 25.03 11.53
CA GLU A 471 -7.05 24.69 11.39
C GLU A 471 -7.19 23.42 10.55
N PHE A 472 -6.49 23.31 9.42
CA PHE A 472 -6.46 22.09 8.61
C PHE A 472 -5.91 20.92 9.41
N VAL A 473 -4.78 21.09 10.08
CA VAL A 473 -4.10 20.02 10.81
C VAL A 473 -4.94 19.53 11.99
N ASN A 474 -5.54 20.43 12.78
CA ASN A 474 -6.39 20.06 13.91
C ASN A 474 -7.77 19.51 13.49
N SER A 475 -8.30 19.92 12.33
CA SER A 475 -9.61 19.43 11.86
C SER A 475 -9.51 18.13 11.06
N ALA A 476 -8.42 17.93 10.32
CA ALA A 476 -8.28 16.83 9.37
C ALA A 476 -7.31 15.73 9.84
N ILE A 477 -6.16 16.10 10.43
CA ILE A 477 -5.07 15.16 10.77
C ILE A 477 -5.12 14.76 12.25
N PHE A 478 -5.31 15.74 13.14
CA PHE A 478 -5.47 15.56 14.59
C PHE A 478 -6.89 15.93 15.02
N PRO A 479 -7.94 15.32 14.43
CA PRO A 479 -9.28 15.54 14.95
C PRO A 479 -9.24 15.23 16.45
N PRO A 480 -9.90 16.04 17.30
CA PRO A 480 -9.82 15.90 18.75
C PRO A 480 -10.02 14.44 19.14
N PRO A 481 -9.16 13.88 20.03
CA PRO A 481 -9.24 12.48 20.39
C PRO A 481 -10.66 12.14 20.81
N TYR A 482 -11.12 10.98 20.36
CA TYR A 482 -12.38 10.31 20.74
C TYR A 482 -12.57 10.11 22.27
N ASN A 483 -11.75 10.75 23.13
CA ASN A 483 -11.88 10.84 24.59
C ASN A 483 -12.54 12.12 25.10
N THR A 484 -12.76 13.14 24.27
CA THR A 484 -14.07 13.78 24.33
C THR A 484 -14.92 12.95 23.40
N SER A 485 -15.85 12.16 23.96
CA SER A 485 -16.98 11.58 23.23
C SER A 485 -17.26 12.40 21.97
N PRO A 486 -17.28 11.84 20.73
CA PRO A 486 -17.49 12.66 19.56
C PRO A 486 -18.77 13.42 19.84
N SER A 487 -18.61 14.75 19.94
CA SER A 487 -19.71 15.58 20.34
C SER A 487 -20.76 15.31 19.30
N PHE A 488 -21.88 14.74 19.75
CA PHE A 488 -22.99 14.44 18.89
C PHE A 488 -23.30 15.73 18.11
N LYS A 489 -22.94 15.75 16.82
CA LYS A 489 -22.98 16.97 16.01
C LYS A 489 -24.45 17.31 15.83
N MET A 490 -24.86 18.39 16.48
CA MET A 490 -26.24 18.81 16.50
C MET A 490 -26.34 20.28 16.12
N LEU A 491 -27.00 20.53 14.99
CA LEU A 491 -27.42 21.86 14.59
C LEU A 491 -28.90 22.04 14.92
N HIS A 492 -29.28 23.21 15.45
CA HIS A 492 -30.68 23.47 15.68
C HIS A 492 -31.08 24.93 15.54
N ALA A 493 -32.31 25.14 15.06
CA ALA A 493 -32.87 26.46 14.87
C ALA A 493 -33.66 26.96 16.08
N THR A 494 -33.69 26.25 17.23
CA THR A 494 -34.57 26.50 18.39
C THR A 494 -34.73 27.98 18.79
N ARG A 495 -33.63 28.76 18.74
CA ARG A 495 -33.62 30.18 19.14
C ARG A 495 -33.86 31.18 18.00
N ARG A 496 -33.85 30.73 16.74
CA ARG A 496 -34.05 31.57 15.55
C ARG A 496 -35.52 32.03 15.45
N SER A 497 -35.74 33.27 15.06
CA SER A 497 -37.10 33.82 14.85
C SER A 497 -37.86 33.06 13.76
N SER A 498 -37.18 32.68 12.67
CA SER A 498 -37.71 31.83 11.60
C SER A 498 -38.26 30.52 12.13
N ALA A 499 -37.52 29.83 13.01
CA ALA A 499 -37.95 28.57 13.61
C ALA A 499 -39.19 28.73 14.49
N LYS A 500 -39.31 29.83 15.26
CA LYS A 500 -40.50 30.12 16.06
C LYS A 500 -41.74 30.32 15.18
N LEU A 501 -41.61 31.02 14.06
CA LEU A 501 -42.70 31.24 13.10
C LEU A 501 -43.12 29.93 12.42
N LEU A 502 -42.15 29.18 11.89
CA LEU A 502 -42.39 27.89 11.23
C LEU A 502 -43.02 26.87 12.19
N ALA A 503 -42.50 26.76 13.42
CA ALA A 503 -42.99 25.82 14.40
C ALA A 503 -44.40 26.14 14.93
N THR A 504 -44.84 27.41 14.85
CA THR A 504 -46.20 27.81 15.28
C THR A 504 -47.27 27.09 14.47
N HIS A 505 -47.16 27.11 13.14
CA HIS A 505 -48.13 26.45 12.25
C HIS A 505 -48.11 24.92 12.37
N MET A 506 -46.95 24.32 12.70
CA MET A 506 -46.83 22.88 12.94
C MET A 506 -47.50 22.44 14.26
N ARG A 507 -47.63 23.36 15.22
CA ARG A 507 -48.13 23.08 16.58
C ARG A 507 -49.60 23.42 16.75
N ASP A 508 -50.10 24.40 16.00
CA ASP A 508 -51.49 24.84 16.08
C ASP A 508 -52.44 23.66 15.85
N ALA A 509 -53.24 23.32 16.86
CA ALA A 509 -54.16 22.20 16.83
C ALA A 509 -55.29 22.39 15.80
N THR A 510 -55.58 23.64 15.40
CA THR A 510 -56.57 23.98 14.38
C THR A 510 -56.06 23.73 12.95
N VAL A 511 -54.74 23.56 12.78
CA VAL A 511 -54.11 23.27 11.50
C VAL A 511 -53.97 21.76 11.32
N THR A 512 -54.62 21.20 10.30
CA THR A 512 -54.62 19.76 9.99
C THR A 512 -54.57 19.51 8.48
N GLY A 513 -54.36 18.26 8.08
CA GLY A 513 -54.43 17.83 6.69
C GLY A 513 -53.45 18.56 5.76
N PRO A 514 -53.89 19.01 4.56
CA PRO A 514 -53.03 19.68 3.59
C PRO A 514 -52.27 20.89 4.14
N SER A 515 -52.92 21.72 4.97
CA SER A 515 -52.30 22.91 5.56
C SER A 515 -51.17 22.55 6.53
N LEU A 516 -51.34 21.48 7.32
CA LEU A 516 -50.30 20.99 8.21
C LEU A 516 -49.13 20.39 7.41
N ARG A 517 -49.41 19.65 6.32
CA ARG A 517 -48.36 19.13 5.42
C ARG A 517 -47.56 20.26 4.78
N ALA A 518 -48.21 21.35 4.39
CA ALA A 518 -47.53 22.55 3.87
C ALA A 518 -46.60 23.19 4.93
N ALA A 519 -47.05 23.28 6.19
CA ALA A 519 -46.21 23.78 7.28
C ALA A 519 -44.95 22.93 7.49
N HIS A 520 -45.07 21.60 7.47
CA HIS A 520 -43.93 20.69 7.59
C HIS A 520 -42.99 20.76 6.37
N ARG A 521 -43.54 20.92 5.17
CA ARG A 521 -42.75 21.15 3.94
C ARG A 521 -41.92 22.42 4.03
N ASN A 522 -42.52 23.52 4.48
CA ASN A 522 -41.81 24.80 4.66
C ASN A 522 -40.69 24.69 5.70
N ALA A 523 -40.91 23.94 6.78
CA ALA A 523 -39.87 23.65 7.76
C ALA A 523 -38.72 22.81 7.16
N GLY A 524 -39.03 21.79 6.36
CA GLY A 524 -38.02 20.98 5.67
C GLY A 524 -37.19 21.80 4.68
N TRP A 525 -37.83 22.67 3.90
CA TRP A 525 -37.17 23.59 2.98
C TRP A 525 -36.21 24.54 3.72
N TYR A 526 -36.65 25.12 4.83
CA TYR A 526 -35.81 25.99 5.66
C TYR A 526 -34.60 25.26 6.25
N LEU A 527 -34.81 24.08 6.84
CA LEU A 527 -33.72 23.30 7.42
C LEU A 527 -32.71 22.84 6.36
N ALA A 528 -33.19 22.48 5.18
CA ALA A 528 -32.35 22.09 4.06
C ALA A 528 -31.49 23.26 3.55
N THR A 529 -32.11 24.44 3.36
CA THR A 529 -31.44 25.62 2.79
C THR A 529 -30.39 26.19 3.74
N GLU A 530 -30.70 26.29 5.03
CA GLU A 530 -29.83 26.96 6.01
C GLU A 530 -28.82 25.98 6.63
N PHE A 531 -29.30 24.86 7.17
CA PHE A 531 -28.48 24.01 8.03
C PHE A 531 -27.90 22.80 7.30
N LEU A 532 -28.67 22.15 6.43
CA LEU A 532 -28.19 20.96 5.73
C LEU A 532 -27.13 21.32 4.67
N ALA A 533 -27.29 22.47 4.01
CA ALA A 533 -26.28 23.03 3.12
C ALA A 533 -24.98 23.41 3.85
N GLU A 534 -25.07 23.91 5.09
CA GLU A 534 -23.90 24.18 5.94
C GLU A 534 -23.22 22.88 6.41
N ALA A 535 -24.01 21.90 6.84
CA ALA A 535 -23.52 20.62 7.35
C ALA A 535 -22.80 19.78 6.28
N ILE A 536 -23.36 19.70 5.07
CA ILE A 536 -22.81 18.87 3.98
C ILE A 536 -21.83 19.68 3.10
N GLY A 537 -22.02 20.99 3.01
CA GLY A 537 -21.29 21.87 2.10
C GLY A 537 -21.91 21.97 0.71
N LEU A 538 -21.41 22.93 -0.06
CA LEU A 538 -21.85 23.22 -1.43
C LEU A 538 -20.74 22.90 -2.44
N GLU A 539 -21.14 22.53 -3.66
CA GLU A 539 -20.24 22.42 -4.81
C GLU A 539 -20.62 23.39 -5.92
N ASN A 540 -19.61 23.83 -6.66
CA ASN A 540 -19.79 24.68 -7.83
C ASN A 540 -20.16 23.83 -9.05
N TYR A 541 -21.08 24.34 -9.87
CA TYR A 541 -21.35 23.76 -11.19
C TYR A 541 -21.60 24.87 -12.22
N PRO A 542 -21.27 24.65 -13.51
CA PRO A 542 -21.47 25.66 -14.53
C PRO A 542 -22.96 25.86 -14.82
N VAL A 543 -23.40 27.12 -14.84
CA VAL A 543 -24.72 27.55 -15.29
C VAL A 543 -24.61 28.58 -16.40
N THR A 544 -25.57 28.59 -17.32
CA THR A 544 -25.65 29.61 -18.36
C THR A 544 -26.27 30.88 -17.78
N HIS A 545 -25.50 31.95 -17.71
CA HIS A 545 -25.98 33.27 -17.36
C HIS A 545 -26.95 33.78 -18.45
N VAL A 546 -27.89 34.64 -18.08
CA VAL A 546 -28.88 35.21 -19.02
C VAL A 546 -28.25 35.97 -20.20
N GLN A 547 -26.99 36.36 -20.09
CA GLN A 547 -26.21 37.00 -21.15
C GLN A 547 -25.52 36.00 -22.09
N GLY A 548 -25.76 34.69 -21.94
CA GLY A 548 -25.16 33.63 -22.76
C GLY A 548 -23.75 33.21 -22.34
N THR A 549 -23.21 33.80 -21.27
CA THR A 549 -21.89 33.44 -20.70
C THR A 549 -22.03 32.33 -19.66
N SER A 550 -21.02 31.48 -19.51
CA SER A 550 -20.98 30.51 -18.41
C SER A 550 -20.60 31.22 -17.10
N THR A 551 -21.30 30.93 -16.01
CA THR A 551 -21.00 31.39 -14.65
C THR A 551 -21.14 30.24 -13.65
N SER A 552 -20.71 30.43 -12.41
CA SER A 552 -20.86 29.42 -11.35
C SER A 552 -22.25 29.48 -10.71
N GLY A 553 -22.91 28.33 -10.66
CA GLY A 553 -24.04 28.05 -9.77
C GLY A 553 -23.59 27.17 -8.61
N TYR A 554 -24.45 27.03 -7.60
CA TYR A 554 -24.17 26.26 -6.39
C TYR A 554 -25.25 25.22 -6.16
N ARG A 555 -24.84 24.04 -5.70
CA ARG A 555 -25.73 22.94 -5.32
C ARG A 555 -25.12 22.15 -4.17
N LEU A 556 -25.87 21.22 -3.58
CA LEU A 556 -25.35 20.42 -2.45
C LEU A 556 -24.14 19.60 -2.89
N TYR A 557 -23.12 19.49 -2.03
CA TYR A 557 -21.96 18.65 -2.31
C TYR A 557 -22.40 17.20 -2.58
N LYS A 558 -22.09 16.70 -3.79
CA LYS A 558 -22.54 15.41 -4.33
C LYS A 558 -24.06 15.20 -4.25
N GLU A 559 -24.84 16.19 -4.66
CA GLU A 559 -26.31 16.12 -4.63
C GLU A 559 -26.87 14.86 -5.32
N GLU A 560 -26.36 14.50 -6.50
CA GLU A 560 -26.78 13.30 -7.27
C GLU A 560 -26.45 11.96 -6.56
N LYS A 561 -25.54 12.00 -5.57
CA LYS A 561 -25.14 10.87 -4.72
C LYS A 561 -25.70 11.02 -3.31
N THR A 562 -26.74 11.82 -3.14
CA THR A 562 -27.46 11.98 -1.88
C THR A 562 -28.80 11.25 -1.97
N LEU A 563 -29.18 10.53 -0.91
CA LEU A 563 -30.43 9.80 -0.78
C LEU A 563 -31.28 10.39 0.37
N ILE A 564 -32.49 10.83 0.07
CA ILE A 564 -33.47 11.32 1.05
C ILE A 564 -34.43 10.18 1.38
N VAL A 565 -34.58 9.89 2.68
CA VAL A 565 -35.44 8.81 3.20
C VAL A 565 -36.39 9.40 4.24
N PRO A 566 -37.66 9.68 3.89
CA PRO A 566 -38.68 9.98 4.89
C PRO A 566 -38.98 8.74 5.74
N LEU A 567 -38.94 8.90 7.06
CA LEU A 567 -39.48 7.91 7.99
C LEU A 567 -41.00 8.00 7.94
N MET A 568 -41.61 7.00 7.31
CA MET A 568 -43.04 7.02 7.06
C MET A 568 -43.84 6.80 8.34
N ARG A 569 -45.00 7.45 8.49
CA ARG A 569 -45.64 8.40 7.55
C ARG A 569 -45.33 9.87 7.89
N GLY A 570 -44.85 10.14 9.10
CA GLY A 570 -44.72 11.50 9.64
C GLY A 570 -43.67 12.35 8.94
N GLY A 571 -42.58 11.75 8.46
CA GLY A 571 -41.45 12.48 7.84
C GLY A 571 -41.70 12.99 6.43
N GLU A 572 -42.64 12.40 5.69
CA GLU A 572 -42.82 12.63 4.24
C GLU A 572 -43.02 14.11 3.85
N PRO A 573 -43.96 14.86 4.45
CA PRO A 573 -44.18 16.25 4.05
C PRO A 573 -42.94 17.13 4.23
N MET A 574 -42.15 16.87 5.27
CA MET A 574 -40.90 17.57 5.54
C MET A 574 -39.80 17.15 4.55
N ALA A 575 -39.70 15.86 4.24
CA ALA A 575 -38.73 15.35 3.26
C ALA A 575 -38.97 15.94 1.87
N PHE A 576 -40.22 16.17 1.47
CA PHE A 576 -40.49 16.91 0.23
C PHE A 576 -39.98 18.35 0.25
N GLY A 577 -39.94 18.99 1.42
CA GLY A 577 -39.31 20.30 1.59
C GLY A 577 -37.80 20.23 1.36
N VAL A 578 -37.15 19.18 1.86
CA VAL A 578 -35.72 18.92 1.63
C VAL A 578 -35.44 18.65 0.15
N ASN A 579 -36.22 17.78 -0.48
CA ASN A 579 -36.06 17.44 -1.90
C ASN A 579 -36.36 18.62 -2.84
N GLN A 580 -37.20 19.57 -2.41
CA GLN A 580 -37.41 20.81 -3.17
C GLN A 580 -36.14 21.67 -3.25
N VAL A 581 -35.29 21.64 -2.22
CA VAL A 581 -33.99 22.35 -2.22
C VAL A 581 -32.94 21.55 -2.99
N PHE A 582 -32.98 20.23 -2.88
CA PHE A 582 -32.01 19.31 -3.51
C PHE A 582 -32.70 18.38 -4.53
N PRO A 583 -33.08 18.90 -5.70
CA PRO A 583 -33.88 18.17 -6.69
C PRO A 583 -33.14 16.99 -7.34
N LEU A 584 -31.80 16.96 -7.32
CA LEU A 584 -31.01 15.85 -7.87
C LEU A 584 -30.83 14.69 -6.89
N ALA A 585 -31.13 14.91 -5.61
CA ALA A 585 -31.05 13.86 -4.61
C ALA A 585 -32.11 12.77 -4.88
N ARG A 586 -31.71 11.50 -4.76
CA ARG A 586 -32.63 10.37 -4.89
C ARG A 586 -33.59 10.35 -3.70
N PHE A 587 -34.80 9.85 -3.91
CA PHE A 587 -35.84 9.84 -2.89
C PHE A 587 -36.46 8.44 -2.73
N VAL A 588 -36.42 7.87 -1.53
CA VAL A 588 -36.95 6.52 -1.24
C VAL A 588 -37.86 6.56 -0.02
N HIS A 589 -39.14 6.23 -0.19
CA HIS A 589 -40.07 6.09 0.92
C HIS A 589 -39.76 4.80 1.71
N ALA A 590 -39.64 4.91 3.04
CA ALA A 590 -39.37 3.76 3.89
C ALA A 590 -40.23 3.79 5.16
N SER A 591 -40.98 2.71 5.40
CA SER A 591 -41.77 2.52 6.62
C SER A 591 -41.00 1.76 7.70
N ARG A 592 -40.00 0.97 7.28
CA ARG A 592 -39.09 0.23 8.14
C ARG A 592 -37.68 0.25 7.55
N PRO A 593 -36.63 0.01 8.36
CA PRO A 593 -35.24 0.07 7.89
C PRO A 593 -34.99 -0.79 6.64
N GLU A 594 -35.57 -1.98 6.58
CA GLU A 594 -35.37 -2.98 5.52
C GLU A 594 -35.85 -2.51 4.14
N ASP A 595 -36.70 -1.48 4.07
CA ASP A 595 -37.13 -0.89 2.81
C ASP A 595 -35.97 -0.13 2.12
N VAL A 596 -34.92 0.23 2.88
CA VAL A 596 -33.64 0.73 2.33
C VAL A 596 -32.73 -0.47 2.04
N THR A 597 -32.49 -0.75 0.76
CA THR A 597 -31.69 -1.90 0.33
C THR A 597 -30.28 -1.48 -0.10
N ILE A 598 -29.36 -2.44 -0.23
CA ILE A 598 -28.00 -2.18 -0.72
C ILE A 598 -28.00 -1.52 -2.11
N HIS A 599 -28.96 -1.85 -2.98
CA HIS A 599 -29.11 -1.24 -4.30
C HIS A 599 -29.43 0.24 -4.23
N HIS A 600 -30.21 0.68 -3.24
CA HIS A 600 -30.48 2.10 -3.02
C HIS A 600 -29.21 2.86 -2.61
N LEU A 601 -28.28 2.19 -1.92
CA LEU A 601 -27.05 2.76 -1.39
C LEU A 601 -25.84 2.62 -2.33
N GLN A 602 -25.98 1.93 -3.46
CA GLN A 602 -24.95 1.89 -4.50
C GLN A 602 -24.70 3.31 -5.02
N SER A 603 -23.42 3.70 -5.06
CA SER A 603 -22.94 5.04 -5.42
C SER A 603 -23.43 6.21 -4.55
N ILE A 604 -24.19 5.96 -3.47
CA ILE A 604 -24.63 7.01 -2.52
C ILE A 604 -23.52 7.35 -1.53
N HIS A 605 -23.36 8.63 -1.22
CA HIS A 605 -22.42 9.14 -0.23
C HIS A 605 -23.13 9.66 1.02
N ASN A 606 -24.23 10.38 0.84
CA ASN A 606 -25.00 11.00 1.91
C ASN A 606 -26.39 10.35 1.99
N VAL A 607 -26.85 10.02 3.20
CA VAL A 607 -28.23 9.61 3.47
C VAL A 607 -28.86 10.60 4.44
N ILE A 608 -29.96 11.22 4.03
CA ILE A 608 -30.74 12.16 4.83
C ILE A 608 -32.00 11.45 5.33
N LEU A 609 -32.01 11.09 6.61
CA LEU A 609 -33.17 10.54 7.29
C LEU A 609 -34.07 11.69 7.75
N VAL A 610 -35.33 11.70 7.34
CA VAL A 610 -36.25 12.81 7.66
C VAL A 610 -37.41 12.31 8.49
N ASP A 611 -37.61 12.89 9.67
CA ASP A 611 -38.76 12.60 10.53
C ASP A 611 -39.32 13.90 11.13
N SER A 612 -40.64 14.05 11.15
CA SER A 612 -41.27 15.25 11.68
C SER A 612 -41.09 15.42 13.18
N VAL A 613 -41.09 14.32 13.95
CA VAL A 613 -41.00 14.34 15.42
C VAL A 613 -40.18 13.16 15.93
N VAL A 614 -39.01 13.47 16.48
CA VAL A 614 -38.13 12.49 17.13
C VAL A 614 -38.32 12.53 18.65
N ASN A 615 -39.01 11.51 19.17
CA ASN A 615 -39.31 11.38 20.60
C ASN A 615 -38.23 10.61 21.38
N SER A 616 -38.14 9.30 21.20
CA SER A 616 -37.12 8.47 21.86
C SER A 616 -35.83 8.35 21.05
N GLY A 617 -35.88 8.66 19.75
CA GLY A 617 -34.78 8.42 18.82
C GLY A 617 -34.69 7.01 18.25
N ARG A 618 -35.54 6.08 18.70
CA ARG A 618 -35.42 4.65 18.35
C ARG A 618 -35.45 4.41 16.84
N SER A 619 -36.50 4.86 16.16
CA SER A 619 -36.66 4.65 14.72
C SER A 619 -35.50 5.26 13.93
N VAL A 620 -35.06 6.47 14.29
CA VAL A 620 -33.91 7.13 13.65
C VAL A 620 -32.64 6.29 13.79
N VAL A 621 -32.35 5.79 15.00
CA VAL A 621 -31.16 4.99 15.28
C VAL A 621 -31.23 3.63 14.56
N GLU A 622 -32.38 2.96 14.54
CA GLU A 622 -32.58 1.71 13.80
C GLU A 622 -32.31 1.89 12.29
N PHE A 623 -32.83 2.97 11.70
CA PHE A 623 -32.56 3.32 10.30
C PHE A 623 -31.09 3.64 10.05
N ALA A 624 -30.45 4.44 10.91
CA ALA A 624 -29.05 4.79 10.76
C ALA A 624 -28.13 3.56 10.88
N GLN A 625 -28.40 2.68 11.84
CA GLN A 625 -27.70 1.41 12.01
C GLN A 625 -27.84 0.53 10.77
N HIS A 626 -29.05 0.39 10.26
CA HIS A 626 -29.31 -0.41 9.06
C HIS A 626 -28.55 0.10 7.84
N VAL A 627 -28.57 1.42 7.59
CA VAL A 627 -27.82 2.05 6.50
C VAL A 627 -26.32 1.77 6.62
N ARG A 628 -25.77 1.90 7.83
CA ARG A 628 -24.34 1.66 8.08
C ARG A 628 -23.94 0.19 7.99
N ASN A 629 -24.80 -0.71 8.41
CA ASN A 629 -24.58 -2.15 8.25
C ASN A 629 -24.51 -2.54 6.77
N LEU A 630 -25.33 -1.91 5.92
CA LEU A 630 -25.27 -2.11 4.49
C LEU A 630 -24.06 -1.42 3.85
N ARG A 631 -23.70 -0.22 4.32
CA ARG A 631 -22.56 0.54 3.78
C ARG A 631 -21.91 1.44 4.86
N PRO A 632 -20.81 0.97 5.50
CA PRO A 632 -20.21 1.65 6.65
C PRO A 632 -19.71 3.08 6.39
N THR A 633 -19.27 3.37 5.16
CA THR A 633 -18.69 4.67 4.78
C THR A 633 -19.73 5.74 4.41
N THR A 634 -21.02 5.48 4.65
CA THR A 634 -22.11 6.41 4.28
C THR A 634 -22.28 7.47 5.35
N HIS A 635 -22.26 8.74 4.96
CA HIS A 635 -22.55 9.84 5.87
C HIS A 635 -24.06 9.93 6.11
N VAL A 636 -24.50 9.82 7.38
CA VAL A 636 -25.92 9.78 7.74
C VAL A 636 -26.27 11.03 8.52
N ILE A 637 -27.19 11.83 7.98
CA ILE A 637 -27.71 13.05 8.59
C ILE A 637 -29.20 12.88 8.89
N VAL A 638 -29.65 13.34 10.04
CA VAL A 638 -31.04 13.31 10.45
C VAL A 638 -31.62 14.72 10.42
N VAL A 639 -32.74 14.92 9.74
CA VAL A 639 -33.46 16.20 9.71
C VAL A 639 -34.80 16.03 10.40
N THR A 640 -35.09 16.89 11.39
CA THR A 640 -36.35 16.83 12.11
C THR A 640 -36.97 18.17 12.47
N GLY A 641 -38.30 18.20 12.52
CA GLY A 641 -39.05 19.35 13.03
C GLY A 641 -38.91 19.51 14.54
N VAL A 642 -38.94 18.40 15.28
CA VAL A 642 -38.92 18.44 16.74
C VAL A 642 -38.12 17.27 17.25
N VAL A 643 -37.11 17.55 18.08
CA VAL A 643 -36.43 16.51 18.85
C VAL A 643 -36.66 16.72 20.35
N GLN A 644 -36.90 15.63 21.07
CA GLN A 644 -37.08 15.66 22.51
C GLN A 644 -35.72 15.69 23.23
N LYS A 645 -35.58 16.59 24.21
CA LYS A 645 -34.29 16.89 24.85
C LYS A 645 -33.60 15.69 25.50
N GLN A 646 -34.33 14.79 26.16
CA GLN A 646 -33.74 13.61 26.80
C GLN A 646 -33.14 12.64 25.77
N SER A 647 -33.68 12.56 24.54
CA SER A 647 -33.13 11.67 23.50
C SER A 647 -31.75 12.10 22.99
N ILE A 648 -31.43 13.38 23.13
CA ILE A 648 -30.17 14.03 22.71
C ILE A 648 -29.27 14.46 23.87
N SER A 649 -29.74 14.28 25.11
CA SER A 649 -28.94 14.51 26.32
C SER A 649 -28.13 13.26 26.65
N GLU A 650 -27.14 13.38 27.53
CA GLU A 650 -26.36 12.24 28.03
C GLU A 650 -27.25 11.09 28.55
N GLY A 651 -26.98 9.86 28.10
CA GLY A 651 -27.82 8.67 28.35
C GLY A 651 -29.01 8.53 27.39
N GLY A 652 -29.26 9.52 26.53
CA GLY A 652 -30.27 9.50 25.48
C GLY A 652 -29.84 8.67 24.26
N LEU A 653 -30.78 7.95 23.64
CA LEU A 653 -30.46 6.98 22.58
C LEU A 653 -29.75 7.62 21.37
N ILE A 654 -30.14 8.82 20.95
CA ILE A 654 -29.51 9.52 19.82
C ILE A 654 -28.14 10.03 20.22
N HIS A 655 -28.01 10.54 21.44
CA HIS A 655 -26.74 10.98 21.98
C HIS A 655 -25.74 9.81 22.04
N GLU A 656 -26.12 8.68 22.65
CA GLU A 656 -25.24 7.50 22.74
C GLU A 656 -24.88 6.94 21.36
N TYR A 657 -25.85 6.86 20.45
CA TYR A 657 -25.58 6.36 19.11
C TYR A 657 -24.72 7.34 18.29
N GLY A 658 -25.01 8.64 18.38
CA GLY A 658 -24.23 9.69 17.74
C GLY A 658 -22.79 9.75 18.25
N ARG A 659 -22.58 9.50 19.55
CA ARG A 659 -21.27 9.33 20.18
C ARG A 659 -20.49 8.11 19.67
N GLY A 660 -21.16 7.06 19.24
CA GLY A 660 -20.49 5.82 18.79
C GLY A 660 -20.23 5.77 17.30
N ALA A 661 -20.99 6.52 16.50
CA ALA A 661 -21.09 6.24 15.08
C ALA A 661 -21.05 7.47 14.16
N GLU A 662 -20.83 8.70 14.63
CA GLU A 662 -20.79 9.91 13.78
C GLU A 662 -22.15 10.21 13.10
N LEU A 663 -23.24 10.24 13.90
CA LEU A 663 -24.57 10.66 13.43
C LEU A 663 -24.72 12.17 13.60
N GLU A 664 -25.08 12.90 12.55
CA GLU A 664 -25.39 14.33 12.62
C GLU A 664 -26.91 14.56 12.70
N LEU A 665 -27.36 15.46 13.59
CA LEU A 665 -28.77 15.81 13.76
C LEU A 665 -29.02 17.29 13.52
N ILE A 666 -30.00 17.58 12.68
CA ILE A 666 -30.50 18.92 12.38
C ILE A 666 -31.95 19.02 12.85
N ALA A 667 -32.24 19.96 13.75
CA ALA A 667 -33.59 20.13 14.31
C ALA A 667 -34.12 21.56 14.18
N LEU A 668 -35.40 21.72 13.79
CA LEU A 668 -36.06 23.04 13.85
C LEU A 668 -36.19 23.52 15.30
N ARG A 669 -36.54 22.63 16.22
CA ARG A 669 -36.58 22.95 17.66
C ARG A 669 -36.31 21.76 18.58
N ILE A 670 -35.76 22.05 19.74
CA ILE A 670 -35.68 21.14 20.88
C ILE A 670 -36.93 21.30 21.76
N SER A 671 -37.46 20.19 22.26
CA SER A 671 -38.62 20.13 23.15
C SER A 671 -38.26 19.54 24.51
N GLU A 672 -38.54 20.27 25.59
CA GLU A 672 -38.48 19.74 26.96
C GLU A 672 -39.60 18.71 27.19
N ASN A 673 -40.76 18.93 26.58
CA ASN A 673 -41.92 18.04 26.73
C ASN A 673 -41.71 16.74 25.96
N LYS A 674 -41.83 15.60 26.66
CA LYS A 674 -41.92 14.26 26.08
C LYS A 674 -43.39 13.89 25.92
N PHE A 675 -43.89 13.97 24.69
CA PHE A 675 -45.28 13.64 24.38
C PHE A 675 -45.33 12.71 23.17
N ILE A 676 -45.83 11.50 23.38
CA ILE A 676 -46.11 10.55 22.31
C ILE A 676 -47.59 10.70 21.99
N GLY A 677 -47.90 11.31 20.85
CA GLY A 677 -49.28 11.46 20.40
C GLY A 677 -49.95 10.09 20.21
N ARG A 678 -51.20 9.98 20.63
CA ARG A 678 -52.08 8.83 20.36
C ARG A 678 -53.40 9.35 19.82
N GLY A 679 -54.01 8.64 18.86
CA GLY A 679 -55.29 9.04 18.28
C GLY A 679 -55.21 10.42 17.60
N GLY A 680 -56.08 11.34 18.03
CA GLY A 680 -56.19 12.71 17.49
C GLY A 680 -55.01 13.65 17.74
N THR A 681 -54.04 13.24 18.57
CA THR A 681 -52.85 14.04 18.90
C THR A 681 -51.57 13.55 18.20
N ASP A 682 -51.65 12.43 17.46
CA ASP A 682 -50.54 11.91 16.68
C ASP A 682 -50.24 12.79 15.44
N THR A 683 -48.96 13.04 15.18
CA THR A 683 -48.55 13.93 14.09
C THR A 683 -48.87 13.31 12.74
N GLY A 684 -48.63 12.02 12.55
CA GLY A 684 -49.00 11.31 11.32
C GLY A 684 -50.50 11.39 11.07
N ASN A 685 -51.32 11.13 12.09
CA ASN A 685 -52.77 11.19 11.95
C ASN A 685 -53.29 12.60 11.61
N ARG A 686 -52.73 13.64 12.21
CA ARG A 686 -53.10 15.04 11.90
C ARG A 686 -52.66 15.46 10.50
N LEU A 687 -51.50 14.99 10.03
CA LEU A 687 -51.00 15.29 8.67
C LEU A 687 -51.92 14.73 7.59
N PHE A 688 -52.59 13.59 7.84
CA PHE A 688 -53.41 12.89 6.86
C PHE A 688 -54.90 12.81 7.22
N ASN A 689 -55.35 13.53 8.26
CA ASN A 689 -56.73 13.52 8.77
C ASN A 689 -57.25 12.11 9.12
N THR A 690 -56.39 11.24 9.62
CA THR A 690 -56.72 9.86 10.00
C THR A 690 -56.94 9.71 11.51
N THR A 691 -57.27 10.79 12.21
CA THR A 691 -57.43 10.82 13.68
C THR A 691 -58.54 9.92 14.21
N ASN A 692 -59.52 9.59 13.36
CA ASN A 692 -60.68 8.74 13.67
C ASN A 692 -60.53 7.30 13.12
N LEU A 693 -59.40 6.98 12.49
CA LEU A 693 -59.13 5.66 11.90
C LEU A 693 -58.26 4.77 12.81
N VAL A 694 -58.15 5.12 14.10
CA VAL A 694 -57.27 4.46 15.08
C VAL A 694 -58.02 3.39 15.85
#